data_AF-A0A7V2RJ26-F1
#
_entry.id   AF-A0A7V2RJ26-F1
#
_cell.length_a   1.000
_cell.length_b   1.000
_cell.length_c   1.000
_cell.angle_alpha   90.00
_cell.angle_beta   90.00
_cell.angle_gamma   90.00
#
_symmetry.space_group_name_H-M   'P 1'
#
loop_
_entity.id
_entity.type
_entity.pdbx_description
1 polymer ?
#
loop_
_entity_poly.entity_id
_entity_poly.type
_entity_poly.pdbx_seq_one_letter_code
_entity_poly.pdbx_strand_id
1 'polypeptide(L)'
;PANTTMACSAPMGFVADNTDCNDNDANEHPGQVWYKDADSDGYSDGSTMTQCARPADHFTAGELTATSGDCNDANAAINPGAMEVCDGIDNNCNGMTDEGVQTTFYADTDGDGFGDPANTTMACSAPAGFVPNADDCDDSNSAVNPNAVEACDGIDNDCDGVVDEGCSCNISAILVSNISSCNDQGTPDPSDDTFTADVTVQYMNPPGSGTLDLTGDGTASVNVAGLDGPNSHTFIGVEMAADDTPIALTANFTDGPNCNFSVANAGIAPSSCSNCSVSITNVSVVNESCPGYADGSITITATGNGQLEYSIDGGVNYNLTGVYVNLAPGTYNIVVRLLGVPTCSATQVVVVQAAPASALKTWYKDLDNDGYSDGISQQSCSQPMGYKLAADLTATSGDCNDNDPQAYPGQVWYKDADGDGYSDGTTLTQCLRPAGYFTAGELIQTSGDCDDNNPAINPGAAEICNGIDDNCNGQVDEGAAGGLTFTGNVALYTQADVDAFSACYSVIDGNLTITGTGITNLAALANLVEVTGAVTVQTTGLANLSGLDGLTSVGGTLTVYFNSQLTSLNGLQNVTSVGGSLMLYYNFVLTDCCAIHGLLNSGIAGAKYIFFNSTGCNSEAEINSTCTSSSLLAPPTGSVQAANVSSFEGFKEISLFPNPADRFVNVVILGNYEQGRLRAFDALGRLVKVVRLEDNTAEVRIETATWDEGVYLLQVELDGTVMTKKLVVR
;
A
#
# COMPACT_ATOMS: atom_id res chain seq x y z
N PRO A 1 -25.43 8.02 28.05
CA PRO A 1 -26.78 8.05 27.42
C PRO A 1 -27.34 9.47 27.42
N ALA A 2 -27.53 10.04 26.22
CA ALA A 2 -27.72 11.47 25.96
C ALA A 2 -28.57 12.19 27.03
N ASN A 3 -27.88 12.89 27.93
CA ASN A 3 -28.49 13.54 29.09
C ASN A 3 -28.91 14.97 28.70
N THR A 4 -29.91 15.08 27.82
CA THR A 4 -30.23 16.32 27.10
C THR A 4 -30.91 17.37 27.97
N THR A 5 -30.54 18.65 27.78
CA THR A 5 -31.18 19.81 28.41
C THR A 5 -31.39 20.92 27.37
N MET A 6 -32.44 21.74 27.53
CA MET A 6 -32.74 22.86 26.62
C MET A 6 -32.56 24.20 27.33
N ALA A 7 -31.74 25.07 26.75
CA ALA A 7 -31.53 26.44 27.19
C ALA A 7 -31.27 27.35 25.97
N CYS A 8 -31.58 28.65 26.09
CA CYS A 8 -31.44 29.61 24.98
C CYS A 8 -29.98 30.00 24.66
N SER A 9 -29.03 29.47 25.41
CA SER A 9 -27.60 29.39 25.11
C SER A 9 -27.04 28.13 25.75
N ALA A 10 -25.94 27.58 25.21
CA ALA A 10 -25.36 26.33 25.68
C ALA A 10 -24.96 26.41 27.16
N PRO A 11 -25.48 25.53 28.05
CA PRO A 11 -25.02 25.45 29.42
C PRO A 11 -23.57 24.97 29.49
N MET A 12 -22.84 25.40 30.52
CA MET A 12 -21.46 24.97 30.74
C MET A 12 -21.38 23.44 30.91
N GLY A 13 -20.65 22.77 30.01
CA GLY A 13 -20.54 21.31 29.97
C GLY A 13 -21.56 20.59 29.07
N PHE A 14 -22.32 21.31 28.24
CA PHE A 14 -23.26 20.71 27.26
C PHE A 14 -22.99 21.24 25.85
N VAL A 15 -22.91 20.34 24.88
CA VAL A 15 -22.76 20.65 23.44
C VAL A 15 -24.10 20.50 22.70
N ALA A 16 -24.14 20.93 21.43
CA ALA A 16 -25.37 21.02 20.64
C ALA A 16 -25.68 19.79 19.77
N ASP A 17 -24.73 18.87 19.60
CA ASP A 17 -24.96 17.56 19.00
C ASP A 17 -25.02 16.45 20.08
N ASN A 18 -25.36 15.24 19.66
CA ASN A 18 -25.46 14.05 20.52
C ASN A 18 -24.68 12.86 19.93
N THR A 19 -23.59 13.14 19.22
CA THR A 19 -22.84 12.14 18.43
C THR A 19 -21.68 11.48 19.18
N ASP A 20 -21.24 12.10 20.29
CA ASP A 20 -20.35 11.51 21.30
C ASP A 20 -20.87 10.12 21.73
N CYS A 21 -19.99 9.11 21.70
CA CYS A 21 -20.36 7.74 22.09
C CYS A 21 -20.06 7.40 23.55
N ASN A 22 -19.29 8.22 24.28
CA ASN A 22 -18.99 8.02 25.69
C ASN A 22 -18.74 9.36 26.44
N ASP A 23 -19.82 9.90 27.03
CA ASP A 23 -19.88 11.12 27.85
C ASP A 23 -18.79 11.25 28.98
N ASN A 24 -17.94 10.24 29.21
CA ASN A 24 -16.92 10.17 30.26
C ASN A 24 -15.48 9.92 29.76
N ASP A 25 -15.26 9.62 28.47
CA ASP A 25 -13.91 9.46 27.89
C ASP A 25 -13.75 10.35 26.65
N ALA A 26 -12.93 11.39 26.78
CA ALA A 26 -12.69 12.37 25.72
C ALA A 26 -11.99 11.81 24.47
N ASN A 27 -11.54 10.54 24.48
CA ASN A 27 -10.94 9.88 23.33
C ASN A 27 -11.94 9.05 22.51
N GLU A 28 -13.12 8.71 23.06
CA GLU A 28 -14.14 7.92 22.35
C GLU A 28 -15.16 8.83 21.65
N HIS A 29 -14.72 9.48 20.56
CA HIS A 29 -15.55 10.38 19.75
C HIS A 29 -15.65 9.95 18.28
N PRO A 30 -16.67 10.40 17.53
CA PRO A 30 -16.79 10.13 16.10
C PRO A 30 -15.52 10.52 15.34
N GLY A 31 -15.07 9.65 14.42
CA GLY A 31 -13.86 9.86 13.63
C GLY A 31 -12.53 9.61 14.35
N GLN A 32 -12.51 9.11 15.58
CA GLN A 32 -11.26 8.77 16.26
C GLN A 32 -10.48 7.67 15.52
N VAL A 33 -9.16 7.86 15.41
CA VAL A 33 -8.20 6.90 14.84
C VAL A 33 -7.46 6.16 15.95
N TRP A 34 -7.35 4.84 15.81
CA TRP A 34 -6.67 3.95 16.75
C TRP A 34 -5.55 3.20 16.03
N TYR A 35 -4.38 3.11 16.64
CA TYR A 35 -3.17 2.44 16.15
C TYR A 35 -3.04 1.07 16.81
N LYS A 36 -2.77 0.02 16.04
CA LYS A 36 -2.60 -1.34 16.53
C LYS A 36 -1.22 -1.51 17.19
N ASP A 37 -1.20 -2.16 18.35
CA ASP A 37 -0.01 -2.67 19.05
C ASP A 37 -0.38 -4.09 19.50
N ALA A 38 0.23 -5.11 18.89
CA ALA A 38 -0.30 -6.47 18.91
C ALA A 38 0.33 -7.41 19.94
N ASP A 39 1.53 -7.09 20.45
CA ASP A 39 2.15 -7.80 21.57
C ASP A 39 2.36 -6.93 22.83
N SER A 40 1.95 -5.65 22.76
CA SER A 40 1.87 -4.70 23.87
C SER A 40 3.22 -4.23 24.42
N ASP A 41 4.23 -4.08 23.56
CA ASP A 41 5.52 -3.49 23.91
C ASP A 41 5.52 -1.94 23.86
N GLY A 42 4.49 -1.34 23.24
CA GLY A 42 4.29 0.10 23.10
C GLY A 42 4.84 0.72 21.81
N TYR A 43 5.35 -0.07 20.87
CA TYR A 43 5.61 0.33 19.49
C TYR A 43 4.46 -0.16 18.58
N SER A 44 4.60 0.01 17.25
CA SER A 44 3.56 -0.33 16.27
C SER A 44 4.13 -0.45 14.87
N ASP A 45 3.58 -1.34 14.05
CA ASP A 45 3.80 -1.39 12.59
C ASP A 45 3.23 -0.19 11.82
N GLY A 46 2.32 0.59 12.44
CA GLY A 46 1.63 1.73 11.83
C GLY A 46 0.21 1.43 11.30
N SER A 47 -0.30 0.21 11.50
CA SER A 47 -1.68 -0.18 11.17
C SER A 47 -2.69 0.61 12.00
N THR A 48 -3.75 1.11 11.34
CA THR A 48 -4.77 1.95 11.99
C THR A 48 -6.20 1.57 11.64
N MET A 49 -7.14 1.92 12.54
CA MET A 49 -8.58 1.75 12.37
C MET A 49 -9.35 2.97 12.91
N THR A 50 -10.34 3.45 12.15
CA THR A 50 -11.11 4.67 12.49
C THR A 50 -12.54 4.31 12.91
N GLN A 51 -12.87 4.45 14.20
CA GLN A 51 -14.21 4.25 14.74
C GLN A 51 -14.38 4.89 16.12
N CYS A 52 -15.64 5.14 16.53
CA CYS A 52 -15.96 5.91 17.73
C CYS A 52 -15.52 5.23 19.05
N ALA A 53 -15.84 3.95 19.22
CA ALA A 53 -15.45 3.17 20.39
C ALA A 53 -14.13 2.42 20.14
N ARG A 54 -13.29 2.28 21.17
CA ARG A 54 -11.94 1.70 21.06
C ARG A 54 -11.97 0.23 20.60
N PRO A 55 -11.24 -0.15 19.52
CA PRO A 55 -11.01 -1.57 19.17
C PRO A 55 -10.12 -2.25 20.22
N ALA A 56 -10.20 -3.59 20.33
CA ALA A 56 -9.22 -4.35 21.12
C ALA A 56 -7.82 -4.21 20.51
N ASP A 57 -6.79 -4.18 21.35
CA ASP A 57 -5.37 -4.16 20.96
C ASP A 57 -5.02 -2.95 20.06
N HIS A 58 -5.77 -1.85 20.21
CA HIS A 58 -5.48 -0.57 19.57
C HIS A 58 -5.54 0.61 20.57
N PHE A 59 -4.68 1.59 20.34
CA PHE A 59 -4.39 2.71 21.24
C PHE A 59 -4.41 4.06 20.48
N THR A 60 -4.58 5.17 21.18
CA THR A 60 -4.36 6.50 20.58
C THR A 60 -2.87 6.74 20.34
N ALA A 61 -2.53 7.66 19.43
CA ALA A 61 -1.14 8.09 19.21
C ALA A 61 -0.45 8.69 20.46
N GLY A 62 -1.21 9.05 21.50
CA GLY A 62 -0.68 9.54 22.78
C GLY A 62 -0.47 8.45 23.85
N GLU A 63 -0.83 7.20 23.55
CA GLU A 63 -0.68 6.04 24.44
C GLU A 63 0.49 5.12 24.03
N LEU A 64 1.08 5.33 22.84
CA LEU A 64 2.22 4.57 22.32
C LEU A 64 3.55 5.33 22.44
N THR A 65 4.66 4.59 22.46
CA THR A 65 6.04 5.11 22.41
C THR A 65 6.40 5.58 21.01
N ALA A 66 6.00 4.82 19.98
CA ALA A 66 6.01 5.26 18.58
C ALA A 66 4.86 4.61 17.81
N THR A 67 4.26 5.36 16.88
CA THR A 67 3.11 4.92 16.05
C THR A 67 3.53 4.24 14.74
N SER A 68 4.80 3.83 14.63
CA SER A 68 5.41 3.22 13.45
C SER A 68 6.86 2.85 13.76
N GLY A 69 7.38 1.77 13.16
CA GLY A 69 8.82 1.50 13.11
C GLY A 69 9.29 0.34 14.00
N ASP A 70 8.38 -0.43 14.57
CA ASP A 70 8.71 -1.80 14.97
C ASP A 70 9.10 -2.63 13.74
N CYS A 71 10.19 -3.41 13.83
CA CYS A 71 10.60 -4.32 12.76
C CYS A 71 10.02 -5.75 12.90
N ASN A 72 9.31 -6.06 14.00
CA ASN A 72 8.54 -7.29 14.18
C ASN A 72 7.42 -7.16 15.25
N ASP A 73 6.25 -6.61 14.86
CA ASP A 73 4.98 -6.38 15.62
C ASP A 73 4.29 -7.67 16.16
N ALA A 74 5.07 -8.73 16.38
CA ALA A 74 4.66 -9.98 17.04
C ALA A 74 5.79 -10.58 17.91
N ASN A 75 6.87 -9.84 18.17
CA ASN A 75 7.97 -10.24 19.04
C ASN A 75 8.70 -9.04 19.69
N ALA A 76 8.17 -8.55 20.81
CA ALA A 76 8.69 -7.55 21.77
C ALA A 76 10.15 -7.71 22.30
N ALA A 77 10.93 -8.62 21.71
CA ALA A 77 12.38 -8.72 21.88
C ALA A 77 13.17 -8.16 20.68
N ILE A 78 12.51 -7.80 19.57
CA ILE A 78 13.11 -7.26 18.35
C ILE A 78 12.44 -5.93 18.02
N ASN A 79 12.88 -4.86 18.70
CA ASN A 79 12.34 -3.51 18.57
C ASN A 79 13.47 -2.47 18.72
N PRO A 80 13.24 -1.18 18.42
CA PRO A 80 14.26 -0.12 18.52
C PRO A 80 14.86 0.16 19.92
N GLY A 81 14.51 -0.63 20.95
CA GLY A 81 15.02 -0.53 22.32
C GLY A 81 15.80 -1.74 22.84
N ALA A 82 16.05 -2.76 22.01
CA ALA A 82 16.71 -4.01 22.40
C ALA A 82 18.25 -3.90 22.55
N MET A 83 18.93 -5.03 22.76
CA MET A 83 20.40 -5.14 22.86
C MET A 83 20.92 -6.36 22.10
N GLU A 84 22.09 -6.23 21.49
CA GLU A 84 22.72 -7.25 20.64
C GLU A 84 23.21 -8.52 21.36
N VAL A 85 23.17 -9.63 20.63
CA VAL A 85 23.74 -10.94 20.96
C VAL A 85 24.62 -11.41 19.79
N CYS A 86 25.59 -12.31 20.04
CA CYS A 86 26.45 -12.87 19.00
C CYS A 86 25.74 -14.02 18.26
N ASP A 87 24.67 -13.71 17.53
CA ASP A 87 23.84 -14.71 16.82
C ASP A 87 23.55 -14.37 15.35
N GLY A 88 23.98 -13.21 14.85
CA GLY A 88 23.82 -12.79 13.46
C GLY A 88 22.50 -12.09 13.14
N ILE A 89 21.73 -11.66 14.15
CA ILE A 89 20.48 -10.89 13.98
C ILE A 89 20.65 -9.50 14.60
N ASP A 90 20.33 -8.45 13.83
CA ASP A 90 20.11 -7.09 14.34
C ASP A 90 18.92 -7.12 15.32
N ASN A 91 19.19 -7.20 16.62
CA ASN A 91 18.13 -7.32 17.62
C ASN A 91 17.44 -5.97 17.87
N ASN A 92 18.14 -4.85 17.65
CA ASN A 92 17.66 -3.50 17.98
C ASN A 92 17.22 -2.65 16.76
N CYS A 93 17.01 -3.30 15.61
CA CYS A 93 16.57 -2.69 14.35
C CYS A 93 17.43 -1.48 13.87
N ASN A 94 18.75 -1.45 14.15
CA ASN A 94 19.61 -0.28 13.84
C ASN A 94 20.40 -0.37 12.53
N GLY A 95 20.53 -1.57 11.95
CA GLY A 95 21.30 -1.85 10.74
C GLY A 95 22.72 -2.38 10.94
N MET A 96 23.08 -2.82 12.16
CA MET A 96 24.35 -3.48 12.50
C MET A 96 24.11 -4.83 13.19
N THR A 97 25.16 -5.53 13.61
CA THR A 97 25.10 -6.94 14.05
C THR A 97 26.33 -7.32 14.87
N ASP A 98 26.15 -8.05 15.98
CA ASP A 98 27.19 -8.74 16.77
C ASP A 98 28.29 -7.84 17.44
N GLU A 99 28.05 -6.54 17.67
CA GLU A 99 29.10 -5.63 18.18
C GLU A 99 29.55 -5.83 19.66
N GLY A 100 30.60 -6.65 19.89
CA GLY A 100 31.52 -6.42 21.04
C GLY A 100 32.20 -7.58 21.81
N VAL A 101 32.46 -8.77 21.22
CA VAL A 101 32.52 -10.04 22.02
C VAL A 101 33.63 -11.09 21.65
N GLN A 102 34.96 -10.85 21.79
CA GLN A 102 36.06 -11.75 21.28
C GLN A 102 37.32 -12.00 22.22
N THR A 103 38.27 -12.94 21.89
CA THR A 103 39.37 -13.52 22.76
C THR A 103 40.78 -13.77 22.08
N THR A 104 41.80 -14.43 22.69
CA THR A 104 43.28 -14.44 22.29
C THR A 104 44.06 -15.80 22.45
N PHE A 105 45.10 -16.11 21.60
CA PHE A 105 45.85 -17.43 21.49
C PHE A 105 47.38 -17.33 21.11
N TYR A 106 48.20 -18.41 21.23
CA TYR A 106 49.70 -18.50 21.03
C TYR A 106 50.19 -19.45 19.91
N ALA A 107 51.30 -19.19 19.20
CA ALA A 107 51.74 -20.02 18.06
C ALA A 107 52.35 -21.39 18.45
N ASP A 108 52.42 -22.29 17.47
CA ASP A 108 52.98 -23.65 17.57
C ASP A 108 53.74 -23.94 16.26
N THR A 109 55.06 -24.15 16.31
CA THR A 109 55.94 -23.94 15.14
C THR A 109 56.19 -25.22 14.35
N ASP A 110 56.57 -26.32 15.01
CA ASP A 110 56.69 -27.64 14.38
C ASP A 110 55.45 -28.53 14.59
N GLY A 111 54.57 -28.15 15.53
CA GLY A 111 53.19 -28.66 15.62
C GLY A 111 53.01 -29.88 16.51
N ASP A 112 53.96 -30.21 17.38
CA ASP A 112 53.87 -31.33 18.32
C ASP A 112 52.81 -31.12 19.43
N GLY A 113 52.43 -29.87 19.66
CA GLY A 113 51.44 -29.43 20.62
C GLY A 113 51.98 -28.53 21.74
N PHE A 114 53.31 -28.35 21.86
CA PHE A 114 53.98 -27.61 22.93
C PHE A 114 54.62 -26.27 22.48
N GLY A 115 53.86 -25.46 21.74
CA GLY A 115 54.36 -24.36 20.88
C GLY A 115 55.19 -23.19 21.47
N ASP A 116 55.69 -22.33 20.57
CA ASP A 116 56.53 -21.18 20.89
C ASP A 116 55.84 -20.14 21.82
N PRO A 117 56.40 -19.87 23.02
CA PRO A 117 55.87 -18.86 23.94
C PRO A 117 56.00 -17.39 23.46
N ALA A 118 56.44 -17.11 22.23
CA ALA A 118 56.76 -15.76 21.73
C ALA A 118 55.77 -15.09 20.74
N ASN A 119 54.65 -15.72 20.33
CA ASN A 119 53.84 -15.28 19.16
C ASN A 119 52.30 -15.45 19.36
N THR A 120 51.43 -14.48 18.98
CA THR A 120 49.96 -14.47 19.37
C THR A 120 48.95 -13.75 18.43
N THR A 121 47.61 -14.02 18.57
CA THR A 121 46.49 -13.38 17.79
C THR A 121 45.09 -13.46 18.48
N MET A 122 44.01 -12.84 17.92
CA MET A 122 42.63 -12.73 18.51
C MET A 122 41.43 -13.10 17.59
N ALA A 123 40.39 -13.76 18.16
CA ALA A 123 39.02 -13.95 17.59
C ALA A 123 38.03 -14.54 18.64
N CYS A 124 36.75 -14.77 18.29
CA CYS A 124 35.74 -15.43 19.16
C CYS A 124 36.12 -16.87 19.60
N SER A 125 36.95 -17.53 18.81
CA SER A 125 37.47 -18.88 19.02
C SER A 125 38.90 -18.98 18.47
N ALA A 126 39.64 -20.06 18.76
CA ALA A 126 41.06 -20.19 18.42
C ALA A 126 41.35 -19.98 16.92
N PRO A 127 42.11 -18.93 16.54
CA PRO A 127 42.60 -18.79 15.17
C PRO A 127 43.61 -19.90 14.85
N ALA A 128 43.50 -20.50 13.65
CA ALA A 128 44.35 -21.60 13.25
C ALA A 128 45.84 -21.21 13.19
N GLY A 129 46.71 -22.17 13.54
CA GLY A 129 48.15 -21.93 13.76
C GLY A 129 48.48 -21.44 15.17
N PHE A 130 47.49 -21.37 16.08
CA PHE A 130 47.68 -20.93 17.46
C PHE A 130 46.99 -21.87 18.47
N VAL A 131 47.77 -22.40 19.42
CA VAL A 131 47.41 -23.24 20.58
C VAL A 131 47.40 -22.41 21.89
N PRO A 132 47.14 -23.02 23.08
CA PRO A 132 47.11 -22.29 24.36
C PRO A 132 48.24 -22.64 25.35
N ASN A 133 49.32 -23.32 24.96
CA ASN A 133 50.41 -23.77 25.85
C ASN A 133 51.81 -23.69 25.17
N ALA A 134 52.91 -24.04 25.88
CA ALA A 134 54.28 -23.87 25.41
C ALA A 134 55.35 -24.62 26.27
N ASP A 135 55.99 -25.69 25.77
CA ASP A 135 56.88 -26.56 26.58
C ASP A 135 58.07 -27.27 25.84
N ASP A 136 58.30 -27.13 24.53
CA ASP A 136 59.35 -27.90 23.79
C ASP A 136 60.83 -27.49 24.11
N CYS A 137 61.76 -28.44 23.98
CA CYS A 137 63.22 -28.26 24.08
C CYS A 137 63.94 -28.08 22.73
N ASP A 138 63.32 -28.49 21.61
CA ASP A 138 63.72 -28.13 20.24
C ASP A 138 62.44 -28.00 19.39
N ASP A 139 61.80 -26.80 19.44
CA ASP A 139 60.60 -26.32 18.68
C ASP A 139 60.79 -26.34 17.14
N SER A 140 61.69 -27.18 16.65
CA SER A 140 61.96 -27.51 15.25
C SER A 140 62.26 -29.01 15.01
N ASN A 141 62.15 -29.85 16.04
CA ASN A 141 62.49 -31.27 16.02
C ASN A 141 61.81 -32.08 17.16
N SER A 142 60.48 -32.12 17.15
CA SER A 142 59.58 -32.98 17.94
C SER A 142 59.93 -34.47 18.09
N ALA A 143 60.94 -35.00 17.40
CA ALA A 143 61.48 -36.34 17.65
C ALA A 143 62.45 -36.39 18.84
N VAL A 144 63.12 -35.29 19.18
CA VAL A 144 64.00 -35.15 20.37
C VAL A 144 63.19 -34.55 21.50
N ASN A 145 62.23 -35.33 21.99
CA ASN A 145 61.44 -35.03 23.18
C ASN A 145 61.62 -36.17 24.22
N PRO A 146 61.21 -36.00 25.49
CA PRO A 146 61.52 -36.94 26.59
C PRO A 146 60.86 -38.34 26.55
N ASN A 147 60.50 -38.90 25.39
CA ASN A 147 59.62 -40.08 25.27
C ASN A 147 59.99 -41.09 24.14
N ALA A 148 61.24 -41.16 23.65
CA ALA A 148 61.66 -42.05 22.55
C ALA A 148 62.15 -43.45 23.00
N VAL A 149 62.86 -44.20 22.13
CA VAL A 149 63.40 -45.56 22.38
C VAL A 149 64.72 -45.80 21.62
N GLU A 150 65.59 -46.64 22.18
CA GLU A 150 66.91 -47.04 21.65
C GLU A 150 66.91 -47.95 20.40
N ALA A 151 67.99 -47.86 19.61
CA ALA A 151 68.17 -48.58 18.35
C ALA A 151 69.64 -48.97 18.07
N CYS A 152 69.87 -49.89 17.12
CA CYS A 152 71.21 -50.35 16.74
C CYS A 152 71.93 -49.36 15.79
N ASP A 153 71.86 -48.06 16.08
CA ASP A 153 72.40 -46.96 15.25
C ASP A 153 73.42 -46.06 15.97
N GLY A 154 73.30 -45.91 17.30
CA GLY A 154 74.24 -45.21 18.16
C GLY A 154 73.89 -43.76 18.50
N ILE A 155 72.60 -43.41 18.60
CA ILE A 155 72.12 -42.10 19.08
C ILE A 155 71.22 -42.27 20.31
N ASP A 156 71.47 -41.46 21.34
CA ASP A 156 70.60 -41.26 22.49
C ASP A 156 69.37 -40.43 22.06
N ASN A 157 68.21 -41.08 21.96
CA ASN A 157 67.00 -40.51 21.35
C ASN A 157 65.98 -40.00 22.38
N ASP A 158 65.90 -40.60 23.57
CA ASP A 158 64.98 -40.27 24.66
C ASP A 158 65.62 -39.44 25.79
N CYS A 159 66.92 -39.15 25.65
CA CYS A 159 67.79 -38.51 26.64
C CYS A 159 68.21 -39.46 27.81
N ASP A 160 68.62 -40.71 27.48
CA ASP A 160 69.00 -41.89 28.32
C ASP A 160 70.30 -42.69 27.87
N GLY A 161 70.24 -43.84 27.13
CA GLY A 161 71.29 -44.45 26.22
C GLY A 161 71.98 -45.87 26.43
N VAL A 162 71.80 -46.95 25.58
CA VAL A 162 72.51 -48.31 25.58
C VAL A 162 72.45 -49.24 24.29
N VAL A 163 73.55 -49.95 23.86
CA VAL A 163 73.77 -50.79 22.58
C VAL A 163 74.89 -51.92 22.75
N ASP A 164 75.22 -53.11 22.10
CA ASP A 164 74.87 -54.13 20.99
C ASP A 164 75.56 -55.57 21.19
N GLU A 165 75.22 -56.70 20.48
CA GLU A 165 76.13 -57.71 19.74
C GLU A 165 75.58 -59.12 19.21
N GLY A 166 75.94 -59.55 17.96
CA GLY A 166 76.53 -60.89 17.54
C GLY A 166 75.74 -62.13 16.95
N CYS A 167 76.18 -62.78 15.82
CA CYS A 167 75.64 -64.10 15.27
C CYS A 167 76.43 -64.91 14.11
N SER A 168 75.95 -66.08 13.56
CA SER A 168 76.45 -66.96 12.41
C SER A 168 75.43 -68.05 11.83
N CYS A 169 75.48 -68.67 10.59
CA CYS A 169 74.32 -69.09 9.68
C CYS A 169 73.99 -70.58 9.10
N ASN A 170 72.69 -71.02 8.87
CA ASN A 170 72.11 -72.06 7.88
C ASN A 170 70.52 -72.22 7.79
N ILE A 171 69.81 -72.32 6.62
CA ILE A 171 68.32 -72.60 6.47
C ILE A 171 67.93 -74.08 6.21
N SER A 172 66.71 -74.50 6.62
CA SER A 172 66.17 -75.88 6.50
C SER A 172 64.69 -76.09 6.05
N ALA A 173 63.76 -75.16 6.30
CA ALA A 173 62.36 -75.27 5.82
C ALA A 173 61.67 -73.90 5.70
N ILE A 174 60.61 -73.83 4.90
CA ILE A 174 59.68 -72.70 4.83
C ILE A 174 58.28 -73.28 5.04
N LEU A 175 57.57 -72.81 6.06
CA LEU A 175 56.21 -73.24 6.40
C LEU A 175 55.30 -72.02 6.46
N VAL A 176 54.18 -72.06 5.74
CA VAL A 176 53.15 -71.02 5.80
C VAL A 176 52.10 -71.42 6.82
N SER A 177 51.80 -70.54 7.77
CA SER A 177 50.82 -70.73 8.83
C SER A 177 50.04 -69.43 9.08
N ASN A 178 49.02 -69.48 9.95
CA ASN A 178 48.16 -68.34 10.29
C ASN A 178 47.72 -67.47 9.08
N ILE A 179 47.50 -68.12 7.93
CA ILE A 179 47.05 -67.48 6.69
C ILE A 179 45.80 -66.66 7.03
N SER A 180 45.90 -65.34 6.87
CA SER A 180 44.80 -64.44 7.14
C SER A 180 43.61 -64.77 6.23
N SER A 181 42.41 -64.31 6.59
CA SER A 181 41.50 -63.88 5.53
C SER A 181 42.26 -62.86 4.68
N CYS A 182 42.17 -62.93 3.35
CA CYS A 182 42.73 -61.86 2.52
C CYS A 182 42.27 -60.49 3.05
N ASN A 183 43.16 -59.52 2.93
CA ASN A 183 43.03 -58.14 3.28
C ASN A 183 42.95 -57.33 1.98
N ASP A 184 41.89 -56.56 1.81
CA ASP A 184 41.69 -55.69 0.65
C ASP A 184 42.44 -54.34 0.80
N GLN A 185 43.28 -54.23 1.83
CA GLN A 185 43.97 -53.02 2.28
C GLN A 185 43.00 -51.85 2.57
N GLY A 186 41.70 -52.12 2.70
CA GLY A 186 40.65 -51.10 2.68
C GLY A 186 40.47 -50.41 1.33
N THR A 187 41.17 -50.85 0.29
CA THR A 187 40.84 -50.59 -1.11
C THR A 187 39.94 -51.72 -1.65
N PRO A 188 39.48 -51.61 -2.90
CA PRO A 188 38.87 -52.76 -3.59
C PRO A 188 39.66 -53.23 -4.83
N ASP A 189 40.97 -52.99 -4.90
CA ASP A 189 41.83 -53.47 -6.00
C ASP A 189 42.17 -54.96 -5.84
N PRO A 190 41.69 -55.87 -6.72
CA PRO A 190 42.12 -57.27 -6.73
C PRO A 190 43.60 -57.48 -7.11
N SER A 191 44.42 -56.43 -7.18
CA SER A 191 45.87 -56.46 -7.34
C SER A 191 46.69 -55.72 -6.26
N ASP A 192 46.05 -55.05 -5.29
CA ASP A 192 46.65 -54.80 -3.95
C ASP A 192 46.06 -55.71 -2.85
N ASP A 193 44.99 -56.44 -3.19
CA ASP A 193 44.51 -57.65 -2.51
C ASP A 193 45.64 -58.59 -2.14
N THR A 194 45.86 -58.67 -0.84
CA THR A 194 46.98 -59.37 -0.26
C THR A 194 46.51 -60.14 0.95
N PHE A 195 47.04 -61.34 1.14
CA PHE A 195 46.91 -62.02 2.42
C PHE A 195 48.23 -61.91 3.15
N THR A 196 48.13 -61.80 4.47
CA THR A 196 49.28 -61.82 5.35
C THR A 196 49.35 -63.23 5.94
N ALA A 197 50.52 -63.87 5.84
CA ALA A 197 50.71 -65.19 6.43
C ALA A 197 52.03 -65.33 7.18
N ASP A 198 51.99 -66.11 8.26
CA ASP A 198 53.13 -66.36 9.12
C ASP A 198 54.05 -67.39 8.43
N VAL A 199 55.05 -66.87 7.73
CA VAL A 199 56.07 -67.66 7.02
C VAL A 199 57.21 -67.99 7.99
N THR A 200 57.06 -69.10 8.71
CA THR A 200 58.13 -69.65 9.55
C THR A 200 59.23 -70.22 8.66
N VAL A 201 60.30 -69.44 8.45
CA VAL A 201 61.55 -69.94 7.90
C VAL A 201 62.33 -70.59 9.03
N GLN A 202 62.44 -71.92 9.00
CA GLN A 202 63.21 -72.68 9.98
C GLN A 202 64.66 -72.81 9.51
N TYR A 203 65.59 -72.42 10.37
CA TYR A 203 67.03 -72.40 10.14
C TYR A 203 67.77 -72.95 11.37
N MET A 204 69.08 -72.93 11.38
CA MET A 204 69.92 -73.27 12.52
C MET A 204 71.16 -72.41 12.43
N ASN A 205 71.30 -71.50 13.41
CA ASN A 205 72.25 -70.39 13.38
C ASN A 205 71.90 -69.38 12.22
N PRO A 206 71.86 -68.06 12.43
CA PRO A 206 71.78 -67.02 11.38
C PRO A 206 72.99 -66.01 11.37
N PRO A 207 73.45 -65.36 10.26
CA PRO A 207 74.71 -64.58 10.17
C PRO A 207 74.92 -63.43 11.18
N GLY A 208 76.15 -62.91 11.32
CA GLY A 208 76.42 -61.79 12.25
C GLY A 208 75.96 -60.40 11.79
N SER A 209 75.55 -60.28 10.52
CA SER A 209 75.20 -59.03 9.83
C SER A 209 74.38 -59.36 8.57
N GLY A 210 73.97 -58.33 7.83
CA GLY A 210 73.15 -58.51 6.63
C GLY A 210 71.70 -58.87 6.99
N THR A 211 71.07 -59.71 6.18
CA THR A 211 69.63 -59.99 6.22
C THR A 211 69.31 -61.47 5.98
N LEU A 212 68.15 -61.92 6.46
CA LEU A 212 67.39 -63.02 5.87
C LEU A 212 66.37 -62.41 4.90
N ASP A 213 66.56 -62.66 3.60
CA ASP A 213 65.66 -62.25 2.54
C ASP A 213 64.72 -63.40 2.19
N LEU A 214 63.45 -63.29 2.57
CA LEU A 214 62.36 -64.01 1.90
C LEU A 214 62.02 -63.29 0.60
N THR A 215 61.83 -64.07 -0.47
CA THR A 215 61.57 -63.64 -1.85
C THR A 215 60.67 -64.64 -2.57
N GLY A 216 60.07 -64.26 -3.69
CA GLY A 216 59.08 -65.07 -4.41
C GLY A 216 57.77 -64.31 -4.48
N ASP A 217 56.66 -65.00 -4.24
CA ASP A 217 55.31 -64.40 -4.26
C ASP A 217 55.07 -63.48 -3.05
N GLY A 218 55.93 -63.58 -2.02
CA GLY A 218 56.03 -62.66 -0.90
C GLY A 218 57.50 -62.29 -0.66
N THR A 219 57.75 -61.01 -0.39
CA THR A 219 59.08 -60.49 -0.09
C THR A 219 59.13 -59.93 1.32
N ALA A 220 60.01 -60.45 2.17
CA ALA A 220 60.26 -59.94 3.51
C ALA A 220 61.75 -60.08 3.83
N SER A 221 62.46 -58.95 3.91
CA SER A 221 63.85 -58.91 4.39
C SER A 221 63.83 -58.50 5.85
N VAL A 222 64.44 -59.30 6.72
CA VAL A 222 64.73 -58.91 8.10
C VAL A 222 66.25 -58.85 8.27
N ASN A 223 66.78 -57.80 8.92
CA ASN A 223 68.17 -57.81 9.34
C ASN A 223 68.40 -59.02 10.25
N VAL A 224 69.60 -59.61 10.26
CA VAL A 224 69.83 -60.78 11.12
C VAL A 224 69.67 -60.46 12.61
N ALA A 225 69.82 -59.20 13.02
CA ALA A 225 69.49 -58.72 14.35
C ALA A 225 67.98 -58.77 14.70
N GLY A 226 67.08 -58.83 13.71
CA GLY A 226 65.62 -58.78 13.88
C GLY A 226 64.90 -60.14 13.88
N LEU A 227 65.63 -61.24 14.01
CA LEU A 227 65.08 -62.61 13.95
C LEU A 227 64.42 -63.04 15.28
N ASP A 228 63.31 -63.79 15.22
CA ASP A 228 62.59 -64.30 16.42
C ASP A 228 63.47 -65.18 17.33
N GLY A 229 64.48 -65.84 16.77
CA GLY A 229 65.34 -66.75 17.50
C GLY A 229 66.37 -67.47 16.65
N PRO A 230 67.24 -68.29 17.27
CA PRO A 230 68.41 -68.88 16.61
C PRO A 230 68.11 -70.02 15.62
N ASN A 231 66.87 -70.51 15.58
CA ASN A 231 66.46 -71.66 14.75
C ASN A 231 65.21 -71.40 13.88
N SER A 232 64.60 -70.24 13.97
CA SER A 232 63.49 -69.84 13.11
C SER A 232 63.17 -68.38 13.31
N HIS A 233 62.80 -67.71 12.22
CA HIS A 233 62.06 -66.46 12.24
C HIS A 233 60.82 -66.73 11.42
N THR A 234 59.70 -66.44 12.04
CA THR A 234 58.43 -66.29 11.37
C THR A 234 58.38 -64.86 10.92
N PHE A 235 58.50 -64.66 9.61
CA PHE A 235 58.05 -63.42 9.05
C PHE A 235 56.53 -63.39 9.27
N ILE A 236 56.12 -62.67 10.32
CA ILE A 236 54.71 -62.58 10.72
C ILE A 236 53.98 -61.80 9.64
N GLY A 237 52.88 -62.37 9.15
CA GLY A 237 52.04 -61.71 8.18
C GLY A 237 52.74 -61.26 6.89
N VAL A 238 53.64 -62.08 6.30
CA VAL A 238 54.23 -61.78 4.98
C VAL A 238 53.13 -61.50 3.99
N GLU A 239 53.20 -60.33 3.40
CA GLU A 239 52.25 -59.88 2.40
C GLU A 239 52.51 -60.59 1.07
N MET A 240 51.48 -61.25 0.56
CA MET A 240 51.48 -62.06 -0.66
C MET A 240 50.17 -61.81 -1.40
N ALA A 241 50.19 -61.79 -2.74
CA ALA A 241 48.98 -61.56 -3.54
C ALA A 241 47.90 -62.61 -3.26
N ALA A 242 46.67 -62.18 -3.01
CA ALA A 242 45.53 -63.07 -2.74
C ALA A 242 44.81 -63.45 -4.03
N ASP A 243 45.41 -64.36 -4.81
CA ASP A 243 44.99 -64.63 -6.20
C ASP A 243 44.46 -66.06 -6.47
N ASP A 244 44.21 -66.85 -5.40
CA ASP A 244 43.81 -68.28 -5.47
C ASP A 244 44.88 -69.21 -6.13
N THR A 245 46.15 -68.77 -6.21
CA THR A 245 47.26 -69.57 -6.79
C THR A 245 48.17 -70.23 -5.73
N PRO A 246 49.08 -71.17 -6.11
CA PRO A 246 49.95 -71.86 -5.17
C PRO A 246 51.18 -71.03 -4.75
N ILE A 247 51.35 -70.85 -3.44
CA ILE A 247 52.36 -69.97 -2.83
C ILE A 247 53.79 -70.51 -3.07
N ALA A 248 54.61 -69.77 -3.81
CA ALA A 248 56.01 -70.05 -4.10
C ALA A 248 56.96 -69.05 -3.41
N LEU A 249 57.85 -69.56 -2.54
CA LEU A 249 58.73 -68.75 -1.69
C LEU A 249 60.17 -69.28 -1.66
N THR A 250 61.12 -68.36 -1.49
CA THR A 250 62.57 -68.59 -1.41
C THR A 250 63.17 -67.73 -0.31
N ALA A 251 63.79 -68.35 0.68
CA ALA A 251 64.50 -67.65 1.76
C ALA A 251 66.02 -67.75 1.55
N ASN A 252 66.75 -66.66 1.74
CA ASN A 252 68.20 -66.55 1.55
C ASN A 252 68.86 -65.62 2.58
N PHE A 253 69.93 -66.03 3.25
CA PHE A 253 70.74 -65.10 4.05
C PHE A 253 71.80 -64.39 3.19
N THR A 254 71.84 -63.05 3.20
CA THR A 254 72.72 -62.25 2.30
C THR A 254 74.19 -62.34 2.64
N ASP A 255 74.56 -62.18 3.91
CA ASP A 255 75.93 -62.42 4.41
C ASP A 255 76.20 -63.92 4.69
N GLY A 256 75.25 -64.81 4.36
CA GLY A 256 75.35 -66.26 4.54
C GLY A 256 75.74 -66.98 3.23
N PRO A 257 77.02 -67.32 2.98
CA PRO A 257 77.47 -67.79 1.66
C PRO A 257 76.79 -69.09 1.20
N ASN A 258 75.89 -68.97 0.22
CA ASN A 258 75.03 -70.03 -0.35
C ASN A 258 73.93 -70.55 0.58
N CYS A 259 73.48 -69.75 1.55
CA CYS A 259 72.43 -70.15 2.46
C CYS A 259 71.03 -69.77 1.93
N ASN A 260 70.50 -70.55 0.97
CA ASN A 260 69.13 -70.40 0.47
C ASN A 260 68.33 -71.71 0.43
N PHE A 261 67.01 -71.57 0.36
CA PHE A 261 66.05 -72.66 0.24
C PHE A 261 64.76 -72.17 -0.45
N SER A 262 64.16 -72.99 -1.32
CA SER A 262 62.96 -72.63 -2.11
C SER A 262 61.86 -73.70 -2.05
N VAL A 263 60.60 -73.27 -2.03
CA VAL A 263 59.40 -74.10 -2.06
C VAL A 263 58.44 -73.55 -3.11
N ALA A 264 57.97 -74.38 -4.04
CA ALA A 264 57.12 -73.97 -5.18
C ALA A 264 55.60 -74.18 -4.96
N ASN A 265 55.21 -74.63 -3.77
CA ASN A 265 53.85 -74.70 -3.25
C ASN A 265 53.97 -74.95 -1.75
N ALA A 266 53.93 -73.88 -0.95
CA ALA A 266 53.91 -73.94 0.51
C ALA A 266 52.48 -73.86 1.09
N GLY A 267 51.49 -73.64 0.21
CA GLY A 267 50.07 -73.48 0.48
C GLY A 267 49.35 -73.01 -0.80
N ILE A 268 48.05 -72.78 -0.71
CA ILE A 268 47.28 -72.03 -1.71
C ILE A 268 46.94 -70.67 -1.09
N ALA A 269 47.12 -69.59 -1.83
CA ALA A 269 46.70 -68.26 -1.41
C ALA A 269 45.17 -68.24 -1.20
N PRO A 270 44.64 -67.47 -0.23
CA PRO A 270 43.23 -67.12 -0.23
C PRO A 270 42.84 -66.49 -1.57
N SER A 271 41.59 -66.71 -1.98
CA SER A 271 41.00 -65.92 -3.06
C SER A 271 40.94 -64.44 -2.67
N SER A 272 41.03 -63.59 -3.69
CA SER A 272 40.71 -62.17 -3.65
C SER A 272 39.49 -61.87 -2.77
N CYS A 273 39.64 -60.84 -1.94
CA CYS A 273 38.73 -60.43 -0.88
C CYS A 273 38.32 -58.96 -0.98
N SER A 274 39.01 -58.18 -1.81
CA SER A 274 38.44 -57.07 -2.55
C SER A 274 37.16 -57.59 -3.16
N ASN A 275 36.08 -57.36 -2.42
CA ASN A 275 34.75 -57.35 -2.98
C ASN A 275 34.71 -56.10 -3.82
N CYS A 276 35.37 -56.16 -4.99
CA CYS A 276 35.46 -55.13 -5.99
C CYS A 276 34.04 -54.78 -6.40
N SER A 277 33.47 -53.84 -5.68
CA SER A 277 32.03 -53.61 -5.59
C SER A 277 31.68 -52.19 -5.99
N VAL A 278 32.51 -51.59 -6.86
CA VAL A 278 32.05 -50.48 -7.69
C VAL A 278 30.82 -50.97 -8.42
N SER A 279 29.68 -50.42 -8.03
CA SER A 279 28.39 -50.66 -8.63
C SER A 279 27.80 -49.30 -8.91
N ILE A 280 27.54 -49.03 -10.19
CA ILE A 280 26.88 -47.79 -10.62
C ILE A 280 25.41 -47.94 -10.23
N THR A 281 25.06 -47.47 -9.04
CA THR A 281 23.74 -47.61 -8.44
C THR A 281 22.71 -46.69 -9.10
N ASN A 282 23.15 -45.55 -9.65
CA ASN A 282 22.35 -44.70 -10.51
C ASN A 282 23.24 -43.83 -11.42
N VAL A 283 22.91 -43.73 -12.71
CA VAL A 283 23.40 -42.62 -13.55
C VAL A 283 22.25 -41.66 -13.81
N SER A 284 22.33 -40.48 -13.20
CA SER A 284 21.48 -39.36 -13.59
C SER A 284 22.09 -38.71 -14.82
N VAL A 285 21.62 -39.13 -16.00
CA VAL A 285 21.91 -38.45 -17.26
C VAL A 285 20.90 -37.32 -17.43
N VAL A 286 21.37 -36.09 -17.35
CA VAL A 286 20.66 -34.94 -17.92
C VAL A 286 21.16 -34.81 -19.35
N ASN A 287 20.27 -35.04 -20.32
CA ASN A 287 20.55 -34.69 -21.72
C ASN A 287 20.89 -33.19 -21.82
N GLU A 288 21.48 -32.73 -22.93
CA GLU A 288 21.60 -31.27 -23.13
C GLU A 288 20.23 -30.60 -22.92
N SER A 289 20.18 -29.44 -22.27
CA SER A 289 18.90 -28.74 -22.07
C SER A 289 18.38 -28.20 -23.40
N CYS A 290 19.28 -27.97 -24.36
CA CYS A 290 18.96 -27.43 -25.67
C CYS A 290 19.88 -27.93 -26.80
N PRO A 291 19.36 -28.18 -28.02
CA PRO A 291 20.14 -28.67 -29.15
C PRO A 291 21.39 -27.85 -29.47
N GLY A 292 22.56 -28.47 -29.28
CA GLY A 292 23.85 -27.86 -29.58
C GLY A 292 24.39 -26.92 -28.51
N TYR A 293 23.73 -26.79 -27.35
CA TYR A 293 24.29 -26.05 -26.22
C TYR A 293 25.43 -26.82 -25.56
N ALA A 294 25.44 -28.15 -25.69
CA ALA A 294 26.42 -29.03 -25.05
C ALA A 294 26.53 -28.77 -23.54
N ASP A 295 25.41 -28.51 -22.89
CA ASP A 295 25.26 -28.25 -21.45
C ASP A 295 24.77 -29.49 -20.67
N GLY A 296 24.70 -30.65 -21.33
CA GLY A 296 24.28 -31.90 -20.73
C GLY A 296 25.18 -32.30 -19.56
N SER A 297 24.65 -33.10 -18.65
CA SER A 297 25.39 -33.58 -17.49
C SER A 297 25.20 -35.07 -17.23
N ILE A 298 26.26 -35.68 -16.72
CA ILE A 298 26.22 -37.04 -16.19
C ILE A 298 26.63 -36.91 -14.73
N THR A 299 25.66 -37.10 -13.83
CA THR A 299 25.90 -37.26 -12.39
C THR A 299 25.83 -38.75 -12.09
N ILE A 300 26.98 -39.32 -11.80
CA ILE A 300 27.17 -40.75 -11.56
C ILE A 300 27.13 -40.98 -10.05
N THR A 301 26.09 -41.67 -9.57
CA THR A 301 26.07 -42.22 -8.23
C THR A 301 26.50 -43.68 -8.32
N ALA A 302 27.61 -44.00 -7.67
CA ALA A 302 28.08 -45.35 -7.51
C ALA A 302 28.36 -45.62 -6.03
N THR A 303 28.16 -46.87 -5.62
CA THR A 303 28.70 -47.37 -4.36
C THR A 303 29.98 -48.13 -4.65
N GLY A 304 30.95 -48.05 -3.74
CA GLY A 304 32.11 -48.92 -3.67
C GLY A 304 32.74 -48.80 -2.29
N ASN A 305 33.54 -49.78 -1.89
CA ASN A 305 34.25 -49.83 -0.61
C ASN A 305 35.52 -48.95 -0.60
N GLY A 306 35.43 -47.71 -1.09
CA GLY A 306 36.54 -46.75 -1.10
C GLY A 306 36.20 -45.45 -1.84
N GLN A 307 37.16 -44.52 -1.94
CA GLN A 307 36.96 -43.29 -2.71
C GLN A 307 36.91 -43.59 -4.22
N LEU A 308 35.83 -43.17 -4.86
CA LEU A 308 35.62 -43.40 -6.29
C LEU A 308 36.22 -42.26 -7.14
N GLU A 309 36.88 -42.64 -8.23
CA GLU A 309 37.14 -41.73 -9.34
C GLU A 309 36.33 -42.18 -10.56
N TYR A 310 35.74 -41.20 -11.23
CA TYR A 310 34.75 -41.37 -12.26
C TYR A 310 35.32 -40.88 -13.57
N SER A 311 34.96 -41.49 -14.69
CA SER A 311 35.28 -41.09 -16.06
C SER A 311 34.05 -41.27 -16.94
N ILE A 312 33.98 -40.51 -18.03
CA ILE A 312 32.94 -40.58 -19.07
C ILE A 312 33.50 -40.89 -20.47
N ASP A 313 34.83 -40.87 -20.62
CA ASP A 313 35.54 -40.96 -21.90
C ASP A 313 36.23 -42.31 -22.14
N GLY A 314 35.80 -43.34 -21.39
CA GLY A 314 36.42 -44.67 -21.44
C GLY A 314 37.65 -44.81 -20.56
N GLY A 315 37.83 -43.93 -19.58
CA GLY A 315 38.95 -43.98 -18.63
C GLY A 315 40.21 -43.26 -19.09
N VAL A 316 40.08 -42.21 -19.90
CA VAL A 316 41.20 -41.36 -20.33
C VAL A 316 41.40 -40.19 -19.35
N ASN A 317 40.30 -39.56 -18.90
CA ASN A 317 40.31 -38.52 -17.88
C ASN A 317 39.33 -38.88 -16.75
N TYR A 318 39.70 -38.54 -15.51
CA TYR A 318 38.92 -38.85 -14.30
C TYR A 318 38.64 -37.61 -13.44
N ASN A 319 37.57 -37.65 -12.64
CA ASN A 319 37.29 -36.71 -11.55
C ASN A 319 36.80 -37.43 -10.29
N LEU A 320 36.79 -36.75 -9.14
CA LEU A 320 36.44 -37.34 -7.83
C LEU A 320 34.98 -37.09 -7.41
N THR A 321 34.19 -36.36 -8.20
CA THR A 321 32.83 -35.93 -7.83
C THR A 321 31.74 -36.78 -8.47
N GLY A 322 32.05 -37.49 -9.55
CA GLY A 322 31.06 -38.18 -10.39
C GLY A 322 30.16 -37.22 -11.17
N VAL A 323 30.38 -35.91 -11.06
CA VAL A 323 29.61 -34.87 -11.74
C VAL A 323 30.39 -34.38 -12.94
N TYR A 324 29.81 -34.58 -14.11
CA TYR A 324 30.29 -34.01 -15.38
C TYR A 324 29.23 -33.08 -15.93
N VAL A 325 29.63 -31.85 -16.26
CA VAL A 325 28.77 -30.80 -16.83
C VAL A 325 29.40 -30.28 -18.13
N ASN A 326 28.60 -29.57 -18.93
CA ASN A 326 29.02 -29.06 -20.25
C ASN A 326 29.40 -30.20 -21.23
N LEU A 327 28.53 -31.22 -21.31
CA LEU A 327 28.66 -32.34 -22.23
C LEU A 327 27.80 -32.17 -23.49
N ALA A 328 28.41 -32.42 -24.64
CA ALA A 328 27.74 -32.49 -25.93
C ALA A 328 26.90 -33.77 -26.06
N PRO A 329 25.94 -33.82 -27.00
CA PRO A 329 25.27 -35.06 -27.37
C PRO A 329 26.26 -36.13 -27.82
N GLY A 330 26.21 -37.30 -27.19
CA GLY A 330 27.20 -38.33 -27.44
C GLY A 330 27.01 -39.60 -26.62
N THR A 331 27.64 -40.67 -27.08
CA THR A 331 27.81 -41.90 -26.32
C THR A 331 29.00 -41.72 -25.38
N TYR A 332 28.73 -41.75 -24.08
CA TYR A 332 29.74 -41.66 -23.03
C TYR A 332 29.96 -43.04 -22.41
N ASN A 333 31.22 -43.45 -22.39
CA ASN A 333 31.65 -44.71 -21.81
C ASN A 333 32.05 -44.41 -20.37
N ILE A 334 31.07 -44.52 -19.46
CA ILE A 334 31.35 -44.35 -18.04
C ILE A 334 32.29 -45.46 -17.61
N VAL A 335 33.37 -45.06 -16.95
CA VAL A 335 34.22 -45.93 -16.14
C VAL A 335 34.24 -45.32 -14.76
N VAL A 336 33.51 -45.90 -13.82
CA VAL A 336 33.74 -45.61 -12.40
C VAL A 336 34.73 -46.64 -11.91
N ARG A 337 35.77 -46.19 -11.22
CA ARG A 337 36.73 -47.05 -10.56
C ARG A 337 37.03 -46.48 -9.17
N LEU A 338 37.94 -47.11 -8.45
CA LEU A 338 38.45 -46.53 -7.21
C LEU A 338 39.72 -45.72 -7.48
N LEU A 339 39.92 -44.68 -6.68
CA LEU A 339 41.00 -43.73 -6.87
C LEU A 339 42.36 -44.42 -6.72
N GLY A 340 43.14 -44.46 -7.80
CA GLY A 340 44.43 -45.16 -7.84
C GLY A 340 44.33 -46.65 -8.21
N VAL A 341 43.13 -47.17 -8.48
CA VAL A 341 42.78 -48.60 -8.60
C VAL A 341 42.16 -48.86 -9.99
N PRO A 342 42.95 -49.09 -11.05
CA PRO A 342 42.47 -49.20 -12.43
C PRO A 342 41.68 -50.47 -12.73
N THR A 343 41.95 -51.53 -11.98
CA THR A 343 41.39 -52.88 -12.14
C THR A 343 39.94 -52.93 -11.72
N CYS A 344 39.62 -52.41 -10.53
CA CYS A 344 38.29 -52.44 -9.98
C CYS A 344 37.45 -51.29 -10.53
N SER A 345 36.72 -51.59 -11.60
CA SER A 345 35.87 -50.63 -12.28
C SER A 345 34.52 -51.23 -12.70
N ALA A 346 33.48 -50.41 -12.59
CA ALA A 346 32.22 -50.61 -13.26
C ALA A 346 32.19 -49.77 -14.54
N THR A 347 31.82 -50.40 -15.65
CA THR A 347 31.61 -49.70 -16.92
C THR A 347 30.13 -49.64 -17.25
N GLN A 348 29.66 -48.48 -17.70
CA GLN A 348 28.31 -48.32 -18.23
C GLN A 348 28.34 -47.40 -19.45
N VAL A 349 27.75 -47.86 -20.55
CA VAL A 349 27.53 -46.99 -21.70
C VAL A 349 26.24 -46.21 -21.45
N VAL A 350 26.33 -44.88 -21.45
CA VAL A 350 25.16 -44.00 -21.49
C VAL A 350 25.22 -43.11 -22.72
N VAL A 351 24.08 -42.53 -23.08
CA VAL A 351 23.99 -41.54 -24.16
C VAL A 351 23.41 -40.28 -23.55
N VAL A 352 24.22 -39.22 -23.49
CA VAL A 352 23.68 -37.85 -23.41
C VAL A 352 23.00 -37.65 -24.75
N GLN A 353 21.67 -37.79 -24.77
CA GLN A 353 20.92 -37.62 -26.01
C GLN A 353 20.99 -36.15 -26.42
N ALA A 354 20.92 -35.91 -27.72
CA ALA A 354 20.56 -34.59 -28.17
C ALA A 354 19.17 -34.26 -27.60
N ALA A 355 18.98 -33.02 -27.18
CA ALA A 355 17.65 -32.56 -26.83
C ALA A 355 16.73 -32.80 -28.04
N PRO A 356 15.51 -33.31 -27.84
CA PRO A 356 14.61 -33.52 -28.96
C PRO A 356 14.37 -32.17 -29.64
N ALA A 357 14.16 -32.14 -30.96
CA ALA A 357 13.92 -30.89 -31.67
C ALA A 357 12.66 -30.12 -31.18
N SER A 358 11.80 -30.76 -30.38
CA SER A 358 10.67 -30.17 -29.66
C SER A 358 11.05 -29.45 -28.35
N ALA A 359 12.30 -29.54 -27.89
CA ALA A 359 12.83 -28.75 -26.77
C ALA A 359 13.18 -27.33 -27.22
N LEU A 360 13.67 -27.17 -28.46
CA LEU A 360 13.73 -25.86 -29.11
C LEU A 360 12.32 -25.32 -29.24
N LYS A 361 12.02 -24.31 -28.43
CA LYS A 361 10.87 -23.45 -28.65
C LYS A 361 11.33 -22.30 -29.54
N THR A 362 10.52 -21.96 -30.53
CA THR A 362 10.68 -20.69 -31.23
C THR A 362 10.16 -19.60 -30.31
N TRP A 363 11.08 -18.83 -29.74
CA TRP A 363 10.76 -17.65 -28.96
C TRP A 363 10.72 -16.44 -29.89
N TYR A 364 9.75 -15.58 -29.68
CA TYR A 364 9.49 -14.37 -30.48
C TYR A 364 9.82 -13.15 -29.63
N LYS A 365 10.48 -12.15 -30.22
CA LYS A 365 10.98 -10.97 -29.52
C LYS A 365 9.81 -10.13 -29.03
N ASP A 366 9.82 -9.81 -27.74
CA ASP A 366 8.82 -9.05 -27.00
C ASP A 366 9.57 -8.46 -25.80
N LEU A 367 10.09 -7.25 -26.00
CA LEU A 367 11.02 -6.60 -25.09
C LEU A 367 10.30 -5.78 -24.01
N ASP A 368 9.13 -5.20 -24.34
CA ASP A 368 8.35 -4.34 -23.45
C ASP A 368 7.17 -5.05 -22.78
N ASN A 369 6.80 -6.26 -23.23
CA ASN A 369 5.81 -7.18 -22.66
C ASN A 369 4.34 -6.87 -23.00
N ASP A 370 4.04 -6.23 -24.13
CA ASP A 370 2.65 -6.02 -24.59
C ASP A 370 1.97 -7.28 -25.18
N GLY A 371 2.75 -8.32 -25.46
CA GLY A 371 2.26 -9.58 -26.03
C GLY A 371 2.20 -9.60 -27.56
N TYR A 372 2.89 -8.72 -28.27
CA TYR A 372 3.14 -8.78 -29.70
C TYR A 372 4.63 -9.07 -29.98
N SER A 373 5.03 -9.06 -31.25
CA SER A 373 6.42 -9.26 -31.65
C SER A 373 6.68 -8.70 -33.04
N ASP A 374 7.86 -8.15 -33.31
CA ASP A 374 8.27 -7.70 -34.65
C ASP A 374 8.44 -8.88 -35.65
N GLY A 375 8.44 -10.12 -35.13
CA GLY A 375 8.66 -11.35 -35.90
C GLY A 375 10.12 -11.79 -35.92
N ILE A 376 11.04 -11.05 -35.28
CA ILE A 376 12.35 -11.59 -34.91
C ILE A 376 12.09 -12.71 -33.92
N SER A 377 12.58 -13.89 -34.29
CA SER A 377 12.47 -15.08 -33.46
C SER A 377 13.81 -15.81 -33.41
N GLN A 378 14.07 -16.43 -32.27
CA GLN A 378 15.23 -17.28 -32.05
C GLN A 378 14.80 -18.58 -31.40
N GLN A 379 15.53 -19.66 -31.69
CA GLN A 379 15.24 -20.96 -31.10
C GLN A 379 16.14 -21.17 -29.88
N SER A 380 15.50 -21.42 -28.73
CA SER A 380 16.12 -21.65 -27.43
C SER A 380 15.20 -22.56 -26.61
N CYS A 381 15.67 -23.09 -25.48
CA CYS A 381 14.91 -24.02 -24.66
C CYS A 381 14.52 -23.39 -23.30
N SER A 382 15.41 -22.57 -22.74
CA SER A 382 15.07 -21.52 -21.78
C SER A 382 14.57 -20.26 -22.50
N GLN A 383 13.81 -19.43 -21.78
CA GLN A 383 13.31 -18.14 -22.27
C GLN A 383 14.47 -17.14 -22.39
N PRO A 384 14.75 -16.60 -23.60
CA PRO A 384 15.65 -15.46 -23.72
C PRO A 384 15.02 -14.21 -23.10
N MET A 385 15.83 -13.35 -22.49
CA MET A 385 15.37 -12.06 -21.97
C MET A 385 14.80 -11.19 -23.11
N GLY A 386 13.58 -10.68 -22.95
CA GLY A 386 12.87 -9.92 -23.99
C GLY A 386 12.27 -10.78 -25.12
N TYR A 387 11.88 -12.02 -24.83
CA TYR A 387 11.18 -12.91 -25.77
C TYR A 387 10.10 -13.74 -25.05
N LYS A 388 9.05 -14.17 -25.78
CA LYS A 388 7.94 -15.05 -25.31
C LYS A 388 7.68 -16.24 -26.24
N LEU A 389 6.79 -17.15 -25.88
CA LEU A 389 6.28 -18.18 -26.80
C LEU A 389 5.10 -17.67 -27.62
N ALA A 390 4.87 -18.27 -28.78
CA ALA A 390 3.70 -18.02 -29.63
C ALA A 390 2.33 -18.30 -28.97
N ALA A 391 2.30 -18.94 -27.79
CA ALA A 391 1.09 -19.18 -27.00
C ALA A 391 0.90 -18.14 -25.88
N ASP A 392 1.95 -17.38 -25.55
CA ASP A 392 1.93 -16.30 -24.56
C ASP A 392 1.77 -14.92 -25.23
N LEU A 393 1.83 -14.87 -26.57
CA LEU A 393 1.63 -13.69 -27.41
C LEU A 393 0.24 -13.65 -28.03
N THR A 394 -0.30 -12.44 -28.16
CA THR A 394 -1.45 -12.09 -29.00
C THR A 394 -1.13 -12.25 -30.49
N ALA A 395 0.09 -11.91 -30.92
CA ALA A 395 0.58 -12.19 -32.28
C ALA A 395 2.11 -12.39 -32.34
N THR A 396 2.55 -13.35 -33.16
CA THR A 396 3.97 -13.71 -33.37
C THR A 396 4.72 -12.82 -34.37
N SER A 397 4.10 -11.76 -34.87
CA SER A 397 4.65 -10.87 -35.90
C SER A 397 3.75 -9.65 -36.09
N GLY A 398 4.34 -8.48 -36.25
CA GLY A 398 3.65 -7.24 -36.59
C GLY A 398 3.62 -6.17 -35.52
N ASP A 399 4.24 -6.37 -34.34
CA ASP A 399 4.62 -5.25 -33.48
C ASP A 399 5.39 -4.20 -34.30
N CYS A 400 5.17 -2.93 -33.96
CA CYS A 400 5.74 -1.78 -34.64
C CYS A 400 6.82 -1.07 -33.81
N ASN A 401 6.93 -1.33 -32.50
CA ASN A 401 8.05 -0.87 -31.68
C ASN A 401 8.14 -1.64 -30.34
N ASP A 402 9.05 -2.62 -30.26
CA ASP A 402 9.31 -3.44 -29.05
C ASP A 402 9.93 -2.65 -27.85
N ASN A 403 9.69 -1.35 -27.73
CA ASN A 403 10.19 -0.50 -26.66
C ASN A 403 9.12 0.49 -26.14
N ASP A 404 7.85 0.33 -26.53
CA ASP A 404 6.69 1.09 -26.07
C ASP A 404 5.50 0.11 -26.04
N PRO A 405 5.13 -0.46 -24.87
CA PRO A 405 4.16 -1.56 -24.76
C PRO A 405 2.70 -1.14 -25.01
N GLN A 406 2.53 -0.05 -25.76
CA GLN A 406 1.30 0.48 -26.28
C GLN A 406 1.32 0.52 -27.82
N ALA A 407 2.40 0.12 -28.50
CA ALA A 407 2.65 0.34 -29.92
C ALA A 407 2.20 -0.80 -30.87
N TYR A 408 1.22 -1.60 -30.45
CA TYR A 408 0.82 -2.85 -31.10
C TYR A 408 -0.24 -2.74 -32.21
N PRO A 409 -0.32 -3.75 -33.11
CA PRO A 409 -1.40 -3.92 -34.08
C PRO A 409 -2.81 -3.80 -33.49
N GLY A 410 -3.55 -2.79 -33.96
CA GLY A 410 -4.93 -2.57 -33.52
C GLY A 410 -5.06 -1.78 -32.22
N GLN A 411 -3.96 -1.23 -31.68
CA GLN A 411 -4.05 -0.24 -30.61
C GLN A 411 -5.01 0.90 -30.99
N VAL A 412 -5.81 1.34 -30.02
CA VAL A 412 -6.71 2.49 -30.14
C VAL A 412 -6.11 3.64 -29.37
N TRP A 413 -5.64 4.65 -30.09
CA TRP A 413 -5.18 5.90 -29.50
C TRP A 413 -6.31 6.93 -29.51
N TYR A 414 -6.41 7.70 -28.43
CA TYR A 414 -7.37 8.78 -28.21
C TYR A 414 -6.67 10.13 -28.41
N LYS A 415 -7.32 11.07 -29.09
CA LYS A 415 -6.79 12.43 -29.27
C LYS A 415 -6.87 13.19 -27.94
N ASP A 416 -5.81 13.91 -27.65
CA ASP A 416 -5.74 15.01 -26.67
C ASP A 416 -4.77 16.02 -27.31
N ALA A 417 -5.31 17.15 -27.76
CA ALA A 417 -4.56 18.11 -28.59
C ALA A 417 -4.07 19.36 -27.87
N ASP A 418 -4.44 19.57 -26.61
CA ASP A 418 -3.92 20.65 -25.77
C ASP A 418 -3.13 20.18 -24.53
N GLY A 419 -3.36 18.94 -24.08
CA GLY A 419 -2.59 18.26 -23.04
C GLY A 419 -3.17 18.33 -21.64
N ASP A 420 -4.48 18.54 -21.47
CA ASP A 420 -5.14 18.51 -20.14
C ASP A 420 -5.49 17.10 -19.62
N GLY A 421 -5.44 16.08 -20.48
CA GLY A 421 -5.73 14.69 -20.14
C GLY A 421 -7.18 14.25 -20.37
N TYR A 422 -8.03 15.07 -20.98
CA TYR A 422 -9.35 14.66 -21.48
C TYR A 422 -9.28 14.36 -22.99
N SER A 423 -10.43 14.09 -23.63
CA SER A 423 -10.51 13.74 -25.05
C SER A 423 -11.93 13.92 -25.59
N ASP A 424 -12.07 14.40 -26.83
CA ASP A 424 -13.37 14.47 -27.52
C ASP A 424 -13.89 13.08 -27.95
N GLY A 425 -13.09 12.03 -27.77
CA GLY A 425 -13.38 10.66 -28.21
C GLY A 425 -12.94 10.36 -29.65
N THR A 426 -12.28 11.30 -30.33
CA THR A 426 -11.60 11.07 -31.61
C THR A 426 -10.51 10.04 -31.41
N THR A 427 -10.66 8.92 -32.10
CA THR A 427 -9.74 7.78 -32.00
C THR A 427 -9.07 7.47 -33.33
N LEU A 428 -7.80 7.06 -33.25
CA LEU A 428 -7.06 6.48 -34.37
C LEU A 428 -6.59 5.07 -34.00
N THR A 429 -7.18 4.07 -34.67
CA THR A 429 -6.70 2.69 -34.59
C THR A 429 -5.49 2.51 -35.50
N GLN A 430 -4.28 2.63 -34.96
CA GLN A 430 -3.03 2.36 -35.68
C GLN A 430 -1.91 1.95 -34.73
N CYS A 431 -0.86 1.36 -35.29
CA CYS A 431 0.19 0.67 -34.53
C CYS A 431 1.05 1.64 -33.71
N LEU A 432 1.73 2.57 -34.37
CA LEU A 432 2.58 3.56 -33.70
C LEU A 432 1.78 4.74 -33.15
N ARG A 433 2.19 5.23 -31.98
CA ARG A 433 1.67 6.43 -31.31
C ARG A 433 1.63 7.65 -32.26
N PRO A 434 0.45 8.19 -32.58
CA PRO A 434 0.34 9.45 -33.32
C PRO A 434 0.73 10.64 -32.42
N ALA A 435 1.18 11.74 -33.01
CA ALA A 435 1.45 12.97 -32.24
C ALA A 435 0.13 13.64 -31.81
N GLY A 436 0.01 14.00 -30.52
CA GLY A 436 -1.25 14.50 -29.92
C GLY A 436 -2.28 13.39 -29.67
N TYR A 437 -1.82 12.17 -29.43
CA TYR A 437 -2.65 11.00 -29.17
C TYR A 437 -2.03 10.11 -28.07
N PHE A 438 -2.88 9.58 -27.21
CA PHE A 438 -2.54 8.87 -25.97
C PHE A 438 -3.41 7.62 -25.81
N THR A 439 -3.09 6.79 -24.82
CA THR A 439 -3.86 5.59 -24.48
C THR A 439 -4.94 5.86 -23.44
N ALA A 440 -5.89 4.94 -23.33
CA ALA A 440 -6.98 5.03 -22.36
C ALA A 440 -6.55 5.06 -20.88
N GLY A 441 -5.29 4.73 -20.57
CA GLY A 441 -4.72 4.80 -19.21
C GLY A 441 -3.78 5.99 -18.99
N GLU A 442 -3.48 6.78 -20.02
CA GLU A 442 -2.73 8.04 -19.92
C GLU A 442 -3.67 9.25 -19.76
N LEU A 443 -4.95 9.09 -20.09
CA LEU A 443 -6.01 10.11 -19.97
C LEU A 443 -6.84 9.94 -18.68
N ILE A 444 -7.39 11.05 -18.20
CA ILE A 444 -8.40 11.11 -17.13
C ILE A 444 -9.75 10.60 -17.67
N GLN A 445 -10.12 10.97 -18.90
CA GLN A 445 -11.34 10.47 -19.55
C GLN A 445 -11.16 10.36 -21.08
N THR A 446 -11.61 9.25 -21.65
CA THR A 446 -11.44 8.89 -23.06
C THR A 446 -12.51 9.42 -24.02
N SER A 447 -13.41 10.26 -23.52
CA SER A 447 -14.49 10.92 -24.28
C SER A 447 -15.19 11.94 -23.38
N GLY A 448 -15.67 13.05 -23.95
CA GLY A 448 -16.53 14.02 -23.25
C GLY A 448 -15.89 15.37 -22.99
N ASP A 449 -14.65 15.59 -23.41
CA ASP A 449 -14.17 16.93 -23.73
C ASP A 449 -15.08 17.57 -24.80
N CYS A 450 -15.32 18.87 -24.67
CA CYS A 450 -16.16 19.66 -25.54
C CYS A 450 -15.41 20.78 -26.31
N ASP A 451 -14.12 21.04 -26.02
CA ASP A 451 -13.18 21.77 -26.90
C ASP A 451 -11.73 21.31 -26.70
N ASP A 452 -11.42 20.12 -27.22
CA ASP A 452 -10.11 19.42 -27.32
C ASP A 452 -9.10 20.20 -28.21
N ASN A 453 -8.86 21.44 -27.82
CA ASN A 453 -7.95 22.48 -28.30
C ASN A 453 -7.73 23.60 -27.22
N ASN A 454 -8.44 23.58 -26.09
CA ASN A 454 -8.41 24.58 -25.02
C ASN A 454 -8.45 23.90 -23.63
N PRO A 455 -7.32 23.83 -22.89
CA PRO A 455 -7.11 23.02 -21.68
C PRO A 455 -7.78 23.60 -20.40
N ALA A 456 -8.86 24.34 -20.60
CA ALA A 456 -9.70 24.96 -19.58
C ALA A 456 -11.19 24.64 -19.79
N ILE A 457 -11.56 23.94 -20.87
CA ILE A 457 -12.92 23.47 -21.18
C ILE A 457 -12.87 21.94 -21.21
N ASN A 458 -13.14 21.29 -20.07
CA ASN A 458 -13.10 19.83 -19.95
C ASN A 458 -13.93 19.33 -18.75
N PRO A 459 -14.34 18.05 -18.69
CA PRO A 459 -15.10 17.48 -17.56
C PRO A 459 -14.50 17.57 -16.14
N GLY A 460 -13.30 18.12 -15.96
CA GLY A 460 -12.68 18.43 -14.67
C GLY A 460 -12.54 19.92 -14.36
N ALA A 461 -12.94 20.80 -15.26
CA ALA A 461 -12.87 22.25 -15.11
C ALA A 461 -13.88 22.78 -14.06
N ALA A 462 -13.77 24.07 -13.75
CA ALA A 462 -14.67 24.76 -12.83
C ALA A 462 -15.22 26.02 -13.50
N GLU A 463 -16.56 26.12 -13.57
CA GLU A 463 -17.29 27.18 -14.26
C GLU A 463 -16.80 28.59 -13.90
N ILE A 464 -16.50 29.38 -14.93
CA ILE A 464 -16.29 30.82 -14.82
C ILE A 464 -17.28 31.55 -15.73
N CYS A 465 -17.86 32.65 -15.24
CA CYS A 465 -18.92 33.41 -15.92
C CYS A 465 -18.49 33.99 -17.30
N ASN A 466 -18.52 33.17 -18.34
CA ASN A 466 -17.96 33.42 -19.67
C ASN A 466 -18.95 33.09 -20.81
N GLY A 467 -20.02 32.33 -20.53
CA GLY A 467 -21.03 31.88 -21.50
C GLY A 467 -20.70 30.57 -22.24
N ILE A 468 -19.84 29.74 -21.67
CA ILE A 468 -19.40 28.41 -22.13
C ILE A 468 -19.75 27.38 -21.04
N ASP A 469 -19.95 26.13 -21.45
CA ASP A 469 -20.03 24.95 -20.58
C ASP A 469 -18.59 24.51 -20.27
N ASP A 470 -17.90 25.20 -19.33
CA ASP A 470 -16.47 24.94 -19.09
C ASP A 470 -16.25 23.48 -18.62
N ASN A 471 -17.17 22.93 -17.82
CA ASN A 471 -17.11 21.55 -17.32
C ASN A 471 -17.84 20.50 -18.19
N CYS A 472 -18.25 20.86 -19.40
CA CYS A 472 -18.86 19.96 -20.41
C CYS A 472 -20.05 19.10 -19.91
N ASN A 473 -20.85 19.57 -18.93
CA ASN A 473 -21.97 18.78 -18.38
C ASN A 473 -23.33 19.05 -19.05
N GLY A 474 -23.41 20.03 -19.95
CA GLY A 474 -24.62 20.46 -20.64
C GLY A 474 -25.37 21.61 -19.97
N GLN A 475 -24.73 22.27 -19.00
CA GLN A 475 -25.16 23.53 -18.40
C GLN A 475 -24.15 24.64 -18.76
N VAL A 476 -24.34 25.87 -18.28
CA VAL A 476 -23.49 27.03 -18.66
C VAL A 476 -23.43 27.98 -17.48
N ASP A 477 -22.21 28.31 -17.05
CA ASP A 477 -21.88 29.16 -15.91
C ASP A 477 -22.50 28.68 -14.55
N GLU A 478 -22.89 27.41 -14.37
CA GLU A 478 -23.63 27.01 -13.17
C GLU A 478 -22.77 26.95 -11.90
N GLY A 479 -23.23 27.63 -10.85
CA GLY A 479 -22.45 27.79 -9.61
C GLY A 479 -21.30 28.80 -9.71
N ALA A 480 -20.98 29.33 -10.89
CA ALA A 480 -19.98 30.37 -11.07
C ALA A 480 -20.38 31.66 -10.32
N ALA A 481 -19.48 32.15 -9.46
CA ALA A 481 -19.82 33.09 -8.40
C ALA A 481 -19.47 34.56 -8.73
N GLY A 482 -20.30 35.19 -9.56
CA GLY A 482 -20.47 36.64 -9.60
C GLY A 482 -19.47 37.47 -10.42
N GLY A 483 -19.83 38.73 -10.66
CA GLY A 483 -19.02 39.73 -11.37
C GLY A 483 -19.73 40.40 -12.56
N LEU A 484 -20.79 39.78 -13.11
CA LEU A 484 -21.50 40.33 -14.26
C LEU A 484 -22.61 41.32 -13.87
N THR A 485 -22.92 42.25 -14.78
CA THR A 485 -24.03 43.20 -14.66
C THR A 485 -25.14 42.84 -15.64
N PHE A 486 -26.33 42.52 -15.14
CA PHE A 486 -27.52 42.34 -15.95
C PHE A 486 -28.05 43.73 -16.36
N THR A 487 -28.01 44.05 -17.65
CA THR A 487 -28.47 45.35 -18.15
C THR A 487 -29.96 45.30 -18.49
N GLY A 488 -30.79 45.95 -17.68
CA GLY A 488 -32.24 46.05 -17.88
C GLY A 488 -33.06 45.64 -16.66
N ASN A 489 -34.39 45.64 -16.82
CA ASN A 489 -35.32 45.26 -15.74
C ASN A 489 -35.45 43.73 -15.64
N VAL A 490 -35.39 43.22 -14.42
CA VAL A 490 -35.65 41.82 -14.08
C VAL A 490 -37.05 41.70 -13.47
N ALA A 491 -37.85 40.74 -13.93
CA ALA A 491 -39.20 40.49 -13.43
C ALA A 491 -39.45 38.99 -13.27
N LEU A 492 -39.63 38.55 -12.03
CA LEU A 492 -39.76 37.15 -11.61
C LEU A 492 -41.21 36.89 -11.18
N TYR A 493 -41.93 36.02 -11.90
CA TYR A 493 -43.38 35.78 -11.72
C TYR A 493 -43.69 34.41 -11.10
N THR A 494 -42.76 33.47 -11.20
CA THR A 494 -42.86 32.08 -10.77
C THR A 494 -41.54 31.65 -10.13
N GLN A 495 -41.54 30.53 -9.39
CA GLN A 495 -40.30 29.97 -8.84
C GLN A 495 -39.31 29.61 -9.96
N ALA A 496 -39.78 29.12 -11.11
CA ALA A 496 -38.92 28.81 -12.25
C ALA A 496 -38.22 30.06 -12.85
N ASP A 497 -38.83 31.25 -12.78
CA ASP A 497 -38.15 32.49 -13.20
C ASP A 497 -37.02 32.86 -12.23
N VAL A 498 -37.18 32.57 -10.93
CA VAL A 498 -36.15 32.75 -9.91
C VAL A 498 -35.03 31.74 -10.13
N ASP A 499 -35.37 30.45 -10.22
CA ASP A 499 -34.42 29.36 -10.36
C ASP A 499 -33.61 29.44 -11.67
N ALA A 500 -34.14 30.11 -12.71
CA ALA A 500 -33.45 30.38 -13.98
C ALA A 500 -32.66 31.70 -14.00
N PHE A 501 -32.60 32.46 -12.90
CA PHE A 501 -31.76 33.66 -12.82
C PHE A 501 -30.30 33.27 -12.55
N SER A 502 -29.40 33.51 -13.50
CA SER A 502 -27.99 33.10 -13.40
C SER A 502 -27.27 33.76 -12.21
N ALA A 503 -26.58 32.93 -11.43
CA ALA A 503 -25.78 33.30 -10.26
C ALA A 503 -24.57 34.20 -10.60
N CYS A 504 -24.21 34.35 -11.88
CA CYS A 504 -23.16 35.25 -12.35
C CYS A 504 -23.47 36.74 -12.19
N TYR A 505 -24.76 37.11 -12.12
CA TYR A 505 -25.18 38.51 -12.05
C TYR A 505 -25.14 39.05 -10.62
N SER A 506 -24.05 39.74 -10.30
CA SER A 506 -23.90 40.45 -9.02
C SER A 506 -24.48 41.87 -9.03
N VAL A 507 -24.83 42.41 -10.21
CA VAL A 507 -25.48 43.73 -10.34
C VAL A 507 -26.65 43.64 -11.32
N ILE A 508 -27.78 44.29 -11.01
CA ILE A 508 -28.86 44.57 -11.98
C ILE A 508 -28.86 46.07 -12.28
N ASP A 509 -28.47 46.46 -13.51
CA ASP A 509 -28.62 47.82 -14.00
C ASP A 509 -30.04 48.05 -14.53
N GLY A 510 -30.98 48.19 -13.59
CA GLY A 510 -32.41 48.31 -13.83
C GLY A 510 -33.23 48.02 -12.58
N ASN A 511 -34.53 47.81 -12.75
CA ASN A 511 -35.44 47.48 -11.65
C ASN A 511 -35.56 45.96 -11.47
N LEU A 512 -35.64 45.49 -10.22
CA LEU A 512 -35.95 44.10 -9.86
C LEU A 512 -37.40 44.02 -9.33
N THR A 513 -38.23 43.19 -9.95
CA THR A 513 -39.60 42.92 -9.52
C THR A 513 -39.79 41.44 -9.22
N ILE A 514 -40.29 41.11 -8.02
CA ILE A 514 -40.55 39.73 -7.57
C ILE A 514 -42.03 39.64 -7.21
N THR A 515 -42.80 38.84 -7.96
CA THR A 515 -44.27 38.93 -7.94
C THR A 515 -45.01 37.65 -8.33
N GLY A 516 -45.16 36.72 -7.39
CA GLY A 516 -46.03 35.55 -7.58
C GLY A 516 -46.18 34.69 -6.33
N THR A 517 -47.41 34.24 -6.04
CA THR A 517 -47.72 33.43 -4.84
C THR A 517 -47.08 32.04 -4.84
N GLY A 518 -46.60 31.57 -5.99
CA GLY A 518 -45.81 30.34 -6.13
C GLY A 518 -44.31 30.50 -5.87
N ILE A 519 -43.80 31.74 -5.71
CA ILE A 519 -42.42 31.99 -5.30
C ILE A 519 -42.32 31.76 -3.79
N THR A 520 -41.48 30.81 -3.37
CA THR A 520 -41.33 30.35 -1.99
C THR A 520 -39.90 30.44 -1.46
N ASN A 521 -38.90 30.62 -2.33
CA ASN A 521 -37.52 30.97 -1.96
C ASN A 521 -36.86 31.87 -3.03
N LEU A 522 -35.76 32.55 -2.67
CA LEU A 522 -34.99 33.42 -3.56
C LEU A 522 -33.52 32.96 -3.76
N ALA A 523 -33.20 31.68 -3.58
CA ALA A 523 -31.82 31.20 -3.44
C ALA A 523 -30.88 31.58 -4.61
N ALA A 524 -31.38 31.57 -5.85
CA ALA A 524 -30.62 31.95 -7.04
C ALA A 524 -30.16 33.43 -7.05
N LEU A 525 -30.77 34.29 -6.24
CA LEU A 525 -30.42 35.72 -6.14
C LEU A 525 -29.27 36.00 -5.14
N ALA A 526 -28.73 34.97 -4.47
CA ALA A 526 -27.81 35.14 -3.35
C ALA A 526 -26.51 35.93 -3.67
N ASN A 527 -26.07 35.91 -4.93
CA ASN A 527 -24.89 36.63 -5.40
C ASN A 527 -25.17 38.11 -5.77
N LEU A 528 -26.42 38.57 -5.71
CA LEU A 528 -26.82 39.93 -6.09
C LEU A 528 -26.40 40.96 -5.02
N VAL A 529 -25.51 41.89 -5.39
CA VAL A 529 -24.92 42.91 -4.51
C VAL A 529 -25.54 44.29 -4.68
N GLU A 530 -25.99 44.65 -5.89
CA GLU A 530 -26.57 45.96 -6.22
C GLU A 530 -27.73 45.86 -7.23
N VAL A 531 -28.76 46.71 -7.02
CA VAL A 531 -29.80 46.98 -8.02
C VAL A 531 -29.85 48.49 -8.25
N THR A 532 -29.49 48.97 -9.44
CA THR A 532 -29.39 50.43 -9.72
C THR A 532 -30.77 51.12 -9.77
N GLY A 533 -31.83 50.37 -10.10
CA GLY A 533 -33.22 50.81 -10.09
C GLY A 533 -33.95 50.46 -8.79
N ALA A 534 -35.29 50.39 -8.87
CA ALA A 534 -36.15 50.03 -7.75
C ALA A 534 -36.20 48.50 -7.54
N VAL A 535 -36.36 48.09 -6.28
CA VAL A 535 -36.65 46.71 -5.88
C VAL A 535 -38.09 46.63 -5.40
N THR A 536 -38.90 45.74 -5.98
CA THR A 536 -40.31 45.55 -5.62
C THR A 536 -40.61 44.09 -5.35
N VAL A 537 -40.99 43.75 -4.11
CA VAL A 537 -41.43 42.41 -3.70
C VAL A 537 -42.91 42.45 -3.32
N GLN A 538 -43.76 41.77 -4.09
CA GLN A 538 -45.21 41.87 -3.92
C GLN A 538 -45.94 40.55 -4.11
N THR A 539 -47.02 40.32 -3.36
CA THR A 539 -47.94 39.17 -3.56
C THR A 539 -47.22 37.80 -3.66
N THR A 540 -46.13 37.62 -2.90
CA THR A 540 -45.32 36.39 -2.92
C THR A 540 -45.80 35.34 -1.91
N GLY A 541 -45.35 34.10 -2.07
CA GLY A 541 -45.51 33.01 -1.09
C GLY A 541 -44.38 32.94 -0.05
N LEU A 542 -43.49 33.95 -0.02
CA LEU A 542 -42.28 34.01 0.80
C LEU A 542 -42.59 34.18 2.29
N ALA A 543 -41.86 33.44 3.14
CA ALA A 543 -41.91 33.58 4.61
C ALA A 543 -40.91 34.63 5.14
N ASN A 544 -39.79 34.81 4.43
CA ASN A 544 -38.75 35.82 4.61
C ASN A 544 -38.15 36.17 3.21
N LEU A 545 -37.13 37.02 3.15
CA LEU A 545 -36.49 37.45 1.89
C LEU A 545 -35.09 36.83 1.70
N SER A 546 -34.77 35.74 2.40
CA SER A 546 -33.46 35.09 2.28
C SER A 546 -33.23 34.54 0.87
N GLY A 547 -32.00 34.73 0.38
CA GLY A 547 -31.65 34.78 -1.03
C GLY A 547 -31.37 36.20 -1.53
N LEU A 548 -31.77 37.26 -0.81
CA LEU A 548 -31.30 38.63 -1.06
C LEU A 548 -30.14 39.06 -0.13
N ASP A 549 -29.60 38.15 0.67
CA ASP A 549 -28.66 38.45 1.76
C ASP A 549 -27.34 39.12 1.29
N GLY A 550 -26.97 38.97 0.02
CA GLY A 550 -25.84 39.69 -0.60
C GLY A 550 -26.10 41.16 -0.91
N LEU A 551 -27.36 41.60 -0.94
CA LEU A 551 -27.76 42.92 -1.45
C LEU A 551 -27.33 44.04 -0.50
N THR A 552 -26.51 44.97 -1.00
CA THR A 552 -25.95 46.08 -0.23
C THR A 552 -26.57 47.44 -0.55
N SER A 553 -27.12 47.60 -1.75
CA SER A 553 -27.62 48.89 -2.25
C SER A 553 -28.76 48.75 -3.25
N VAL A 554 -29.68 49.71 -3.20
CA VAL A 554 -30.81 49.88 -4.13
C VAL A 554 -30.84 51.33 -4.59
N GLY A 555 -30.56 51.62 -5.85
CA GLY A 555 -30.51 53.00 -6.36
C GLY A 555 -31.89 53.68 -6.45
N GLY A 556 -32.95 52.89 -6.62
CA GLY A 556 -34.34 53.35 -6.65
C GLY A 556 -35.09 53.15 -5.34
N THR A 557 -36.42 53.07 -5.43
CA THR A 557 -37.32 52.81 -4.28
C THR A 557 -37.29 51.34 -3.89
N LEU A 558 -37.26 51.05 -2.59
CA LEU A 558 -37.46 49.69 -2.05
C LEU A 558 -38.92 49.52 -1.61
N THR A 559 -39.65 48.61 -2.26
CA THR A 559 -41.07 48.36 -2.06
C THR A 559 -41.33 46.91 -1.66
N VAL A 560 -41.98 46.68 -0.51
CA VAL A 560 -42.37 45.35 -0.02
C VAL A 560 -43.82 45.41 0.43
N TYR A 561 -44.75 44.83 -0.33
CA TYR A 561 -46.19 44.97 -0.03
C TYR A 561 -47.11 43.82 -0.48
N PHE A 562 -48.24 43.64 0.23
CA PHE A 562 -49.19 42.54 0.00
C PHE A 562 -48.60 41.12 0.07
N ASN A 563 -47.45 40.90 0.72
CA ASN A 563 -46.90 39.56 0.92
C ASN A 563 -47.59 38.92 2.14
N SER A 564 -48.56 38.04 1.87
CA SER A 564 -49.49 37.52 2.89
C SER A 564 -48.90 36.47 3.83
N GLN A 565 -47.76 35.87 3.48
CA GLN A 565 -47.02 34.90 4.29
C GLN A 565 -45.73 35.48 4.91
N LEU A 566 -45.37 36.73 4.57
CA LEU A 566 -44.07 37.30 4.93
C LEU A 566 -44.03 37.67 6.42
N THR A 567 -43.28 36.90 7.21
CA THR A 567 -43.16 37.05 8.66
C THR A 567 -41.93 37.85 9.10
N SER A 568 -40.89 37.89 8.27
CA SER A 568 -39.62 38.57 8.54
C SER A 568 -39.06 39.27 7.29
N LEU A 569 -38.25 40.32 7.49
CA LEU A 569 -37.43 40.96 6.45
C LEU A 569 -35.97 40.46 6.40
N ASN A 570 -35.62 39.39 7.12
CA ASN A 570 -34.32 38.71 6.95
C ASN A 570 -34.11 38.34 5.49
N GLY A 571 -32.90 38.56 4.98
CA GLY A 571 -32.59 38.77 3.57
C GLY A 571 -32.15 40.21 3.26
N LEU A 572 -32.61 41.22 4.01
CA LEU A 572 -32.28 42.64 3.75
C LEU A 572 -31.27 43.26 4.74
N GLN A 573 -30.69 42.48 5.66
CA GLN A 573 -29.84 42.99 6.74
C GLN A 573 -28.56 43.72 6.29
N ASN A 574 -28.10 43.45 5.06
CA ASN A 574 -26.90 44.07 4.48
C ASN A 574 -27.21 45.31 3.62
N VAL A 575 -28.48 45.65 3.40
CA VAL A 575 -28.87 46.82 2.59
C VAL A 575 -28.56 48.10 3.36
N THR A 576 -27.49 48.80 2.94
CA THR A 576 -27.02 50.03 3.58
C THR A 576 -27.60 51.29 2.96
N SER A 577 -28.07 51.24 1.70
CA SER A 577 -28.56 52.40 0.96
C SER A 577 -29.77 52.11 0.08
N VAL A 578 -30.74 53.04 0.11
CA VAL A 578 -31.92 53.10 -0.76
C VAL A 578 -32.01 54.54 -1.30
N GLY A 579 -31.70 54.74 -2.59
CA GLY A 579 -31.67 56.05 -3.24
C GLY A 579 -33.05 56.66 -3.51
N GLY A 580 -34.09 55.83 -3.52
CA GLY A 580 -35.50 56.24 -3.56
C GLY A 580 -36.15 56.25 -2.17
N SER A 581 -37.46 55.97 -2.14
CA SER A 581 -38.21 55.86 -0.89
C SER A 581 -38.21 54.41 -0.35
N LEU A 582 -38.59 54.23 0.92
CA LEU A 582 -38.96 52.92 1.47
C LEU A 582 -40.49 52.83 1.54
N MET A 583 -41.07 51.75 1.01
CA MET A 583 -42.49 51.46 1.07
C MET A 583 -42.72 50.04 1.61
N LEU A 584 -43.14 49.91 2.88
CA LEU A 584 -43.34 48.65 3.58
C LEU A 584 -44.76 48.60 4.15
N TYR A 585 -45.70 47.98 3.44
CA TYR A 585 -47.13 48.09 3.79
C TYR A 585 -47.99 46.89 3.34
N TYR A 586 -49.14 46.67 4.00
CA TYR A 586 -50.03 45.52 3.75
C TYR A 586 -49.38 44.12 3.89
N ASN A 587 -48.30 43.98 4.67
CA ASN A 587 -47.72 42.68 5.00
C ASN A 587 -48.26 42.25 6.38
N PHE A 588 -49.50 41.78 6.40
CA PHE A 588 -50.30 41.67 7.65
C PHE A 588 -49.75 40.72 8.72
N VAL A 589 -48.89 39.76 8.36
CA VAL A 589 -48.24 38.82 9.30
C VAL A 589 -46.78 39.16 9.59
N LEU A 590 -46.26 40.25 9.02
CA LEU A 590 -44.87 40.68 9.17
C LEU A 590 -44.63 41.23 10.58
N THR A 591 -43.89 40.49 11.41
CA THR A 591 -43.59 40.81 12.82
C THR A 591 -42.12 41.10 13.08
N ASP A 592 -41.20 40.62 12.23
CA ASP A 592 -39.76 40.91 12.31
C ASP A 592 -39.31 41.83 11.17
N CYS A 593 -38.89 43.04 11.54
CA CYS A 593 -38.35 44.04 10.63
C CYS A 593 -36.94 44.50 11.02
N CYS A 594 -36.25 43.79 11.91
CA CYS A 594 -34.98 44.29 12.46
C CYS A 594 -33.84 44.29 11.43
N ALA A 595 -33.94 43.49 10.35
CA ALA A 595 -33.06 43.57 9.19
C ALA A 595 -32.93 45.00 8.61
N ILE A 596 -34.01 45.78 8.55
CA ILE A 596 -33.98 47.16 8.02
C ILE A 596 -33.75 48.24 9.11
N HIS A 597 -33.54 47.87 10.38
CA HIS A 597 -33.40 48.85 11.46
C HIS A 597 -32.17 49.75 11.26
N GLY A 598 -31.04 49.22 10.77
CA GLY A 598 -29.88 50.02 10.40
C GLY A 598 -30.19 51.02 9.28
N LEU A 599 -30.80 50.52 8.20
CA LEU A 599 -31.21 51.29 7.01
C LEU A 599 -32.11 52.50 7.36
N LEU A 600 -33.04 52.34 8.32
CA LEU A 600 -33.92 53.43 8.77
C LEU A 600 -33.17 54.65 9.32
N ASN A 601 -32.00 54.48 9.92
CA ASN A 601 -31.31 55.59 10.62
C ASN A 601 -30.65 56.60 9.66
N SER A 602 -30.09 56.15 8.53
CA SER A 602 -29.33 57.01 7.62
C SER A 602 -29.27 56.58 6.16
N GLY A 603 -29.82 55.41 5.80
CA GLY A 603 -29.62 54.82 4.47
C GLY A 603 -30.70 55.12 3.43
N ILE A 604 -31.83 55.74 3.81
CA ILE A 604 -32.95 56.03 2.90
C ILE A 604 -32.93 57.50 2.51
N ALA A 605 -32.79 57.80 1.23
CA ALA A 605 -32.75 59.18 0.71
C ALA A 605 -34.14 59.80 0.50
N GLY A 606 -35.16 58.97 0.23
CA GLY A 606 -36.55 59.38 0.05
C GLY A 606 -37.39 59.33 1.33
N ALA A 607 -38.71 59.23 1.16
CA ALA A 607 -39.65 59.14 2.28
C ALA A 607 -39.77 57.69 2.79
N LYS A 608 -40.25 57.55 4.04
CA LYS A 608 -40.52 56.27 4.70
C LYS A 608 -42.03 56.07 4.83
N TYR A 609 -42.56 55.05 4.18
CA TYR A 609 -43.97 54.68 4.21
C TYR A 609 -44.11 53.30 4.86
N ILE A 610 -44.43 53.27 6.15
CA ILE A 610 -44.53 52.05 6.96
C ILE A 610 -45.89 52.08 7.67
N PHE A 611 -46.80 51.19 7.28
CA PHE A 611 -48.18 51.10 7.81
C PHE A 611 -48.88 49.80 7.36
N PHE A 612 -49.90 49.35 8.10
CA PHE A 612 -50.67 48.12 7.80
C PHE A 612 -49.80 46.84 7.70
N ASN A 613 -48.79 46.73 8.57
CA ASN A 613 -48.08 45.48 8.86
C ASN A 613 -48.51 44.96 10.25
N SER A 614 -47.88 43.90 10.78
CA SER A 614 -48.14 43.49 12.18
C SER A 614 -47.46 44.42 13.19
N THR A 615 -47.88 44.32 14.46
CA THR A 615 -47.34 45.08 15.59
C THR A 615 -45.82 44.88 15.72
N GLY A 616 -45.06 45.97 15.82
CA GLY A 616 -43.60 45.97 15.80
C GLY A 616 -43.01 46.32 14.43
N CYS A 617 -43.78 46.10 13.36
CA CYS A 617 -43.43 46.41 11.97
C CYS A 617 -44.33 47.49 11.34
N ASN A 618 -45.33 47.99 12.07
CA ASN A 618 -46.39 48.83 11.51
C ASN A 618 -46.05 50.34 11.50
N SER A 619 -44.92 50.76 12.05
CA SER A 619 -44.40 52.13 11.90
C SER A 619 -42.89 52.21 12.18
N GLU A 620 -42.21 53.27 11.74
CA GLU A 620 -40.79 53.51 12.06
C GLU A 620 -40.54 53.58 13.58
N ALA A 621 -41.48 54.17 14.33
CA ALA A 621 -41.40 54.25 15.79
C ALA A 621 -41.52 52.87 16.45
N GLU A 622 -42.39 51.99 15.93
CA GLU A 622 -42.49 50.60 16.37
C GLU A 622 -41.19 49.84 16.10
N ILE A 623 -40.70 49.83 14.85
CA ILE A 623 -39.47 49.09 14.47
C ILE A 623 -38.29 49.54 15.32
N ASN A 624 -38.11 50.86 15.47
CA ASN A 624 -37.04 51.37 16.33
C ASN A 624 -37.24 50.93 17.80
N SER A 625 -38.45 50.97 18.35
CA SER A 625 -38.70 50.50 19.72
C SER A 625 -38.53 48.99 19.92
N THR A 626 -38.81 48.19 18.89
CA THR A 626 -38.72 46.72 18.92
C THR A 626 -37.27 46.25 18.79
N CYS A 627 -36.46 46.93 17.97
CA CYS A 627 -35.10 46.51 17.66
C CYS A 627 -34.03 47.18 18.57
N THR A 628 -34.34 48.26 19.31
CA THR A 628 -33.37 48.87 20.25
C THR A 628 -33.32 48.20 21.62
N SER A 629 -32.75 46.98 21.68
CA SER A 629 -32.21 46.38 22.91
C SER A 629 -31.26 45.24 22.59
N SER A 630 -30.17 45.09 23.36
CA SER A 630 -29.28 43.92 23.27
C SER A 630 -29.98 42.68 23.84
N SER A 631 -30.88 42.10 23.04
CA SER A 631 -31.74 40.98 23.41
C SER A 631 -31.97 40.09 22.20
N LEU A 632 -30.98 39.26 21.85
CA LEU A 632 -31.21 38.01 21.13
C LEU A 632 -31.95 37.03 22.05
N LEU A 633 -33.22 37.32 22.32
CA LEU A 633 -34.19 36.37 22.85
C LEU A 633 -35.15 36.07 21.70
N ALA A 634 -35.35 34.78 21.45
CA ALA A 634 -36.12 34.27 20.33
C ALA A 634 -37.54 34.88 20.24
N PRO A 635 -38.15 34.93 19.04
CA PRO A 635 -39.57 35.25 18.92
C PRO A 635 -40.38 34.35 19.86
N PRO A 636 -41.46 34.86 20.48
CA PRO A 636 -42.23 34.07 21.43
C PRO A 636 -42.79 32.83 20.73
N THR A 637 -42.37 31.65 21.19
CA THR A 637 -42.77 30.33 20.67
C THR A 637 -44.20 29.96 21.09
N GLY A 638 -45.12 30.92 20.98
CA GLY A 638 -46.55 30.70 21.02
C GLY A 638 -47.03 30.28 19.64
N SER A 639 -47.01 28.97 19.36
CA SER A 639 -47.58 28.41 18.15
C SER A 639 -49.10 28.54 18.14
N VAL A 640 -49.61 29.74 17.82
CA VAL A 640 -50.94 29.86 17.25
C VAL A 640 -50.87 29.11 15.93
N GLN A 641 -51.51 27.94 15.86
CA GLN A 641 -51.62 27.21 14.61
C GLN A 641 -52.22 28.13 13.57
N ALA A 642 -51.54 28.28 12.43
CA ALA A 642 -52.22 28.64 11.20
C ALA A 642 -53.22 27.51 10.92
N ALA A 643 -54.45 27.68 11.41
CA ALA A 643 -55.54 26.79 11.05
C ALA A 643 -55.67 26.80 9.52
N ASN A 644 -56.03 25.67 8.93
CA ASN A 644 -56.32 25.58 7.50
C ASN A 644 -57.58 26.41 7.18
N VAL A 645 -57.41 27.73 7.00
CA VAL A 645 -58.42 28.64 6.44
C VAL A 645 -58.32 28.57 4.92
N SER A 646 -58.53 27.36 4.38
CA SER A 646 -58.62 27.08 2.95
C SER A 646 -59.96 27.53 2.36
N SER A 647 -60.45 28.70 2.80
CA SER A 647 -61.60 29.44 2.27
C SER A 647 -61.72 30.79 3.01
N PHE A 648 -61.21 31.87 2.42
CA PHE A 648 -61.50 33.25 2.86
C PHE A 648 -62.86 33.78 2.34
N GLU A 649 -63.69 32.91 1.74
CA GLU A 649 -65.07 33.23 1.38
C GLU A 649 -65.93 33.43 2.64
N GLY A 650 -66.10 34.69 3.02
CA GLY A 650 -66.95 35.11 4.14
C GLY A 650 -66.33 36.17 5.03
N PHE A 651 -65.00 36.35 5.00
CA PHE A 651 -64.36 37.42 5.77
C PHE A 651 -64.57 38.78 5.10
N LYS A 652 -65.28 39.66 5.79
CA LYS A 652 -65.58 41.03 5.38
C LYS A 652 -65.09 41.98 6.47
N GLU A 653 -64.27 42.96 6.11
CA GLU A 653 -63.85 44.05 7.03
C GLU A 653 -63.86 45.41 6.31
N ILE A 654 -63.97 46.49 7.09
CA ILE A 654 -63.83 47.87 6.64
C ILE A 654 -62.75 48.60 7.46
N SER A 655 -61.96 49.46 6.82
CA SER A 655 -60.97 50.34 7.46
C SER A 655 -61.21 51.80 7.10
N LEU A 656 -60.68 52.73 7.90
CA LEU A 656 -60.90 54.18 7.79
C LEU A 656 -59.57 54.92 7.90
N PHE A 657 -59.15 55.65 6.87
CA PHE A 657 -57.98 56.54 6.94
C PHE A 657 -58.16 57.83 6.11
N PRO A 658 -57.57 58.97 6.53
CA PRO A 658 -57.10 59.23 7.90
C PRO A 658 -58.28 59.19 8.89
N ASN A 659 -58.01 58.88 10.16
CA ASN A 659 -59.01 58.87 11.23
C ASN A 659 -58.32 59.25 12.55
N PRO A 660 -58.38 60.53 13.01
CA PRO A 660 -59.29 61.59 12.56
C PRO A 660 -59.15 62.05 11.10
N ALA A 661 -60.26 62.57 10.55
CA ALA A 661 -60.42 62.93 9.14
C ALA A 661 -60.75 64.42 8.95
N ASP A 662 -59.75 65.23 8.59
CA ASP A 662 -59.86 66.70 8.60
C ASP A 662 -60.55 67.29 7.34
N ARG A 663 -60.67 66.51 6.25
CA ARG A 663 -61.36 66.95 5.00
C ARG A 663 -62.04 65.82 4.22
N PHE A 664 -61.46 64.63 4.28
CA PHE A 664 -62.00 63.41 3.69
C PHE A 664 -61.55 62.20 4.50
N VAL A 665 -62.30 61.10 4.40
CA VAL A 665 -61.88 59.76 4.83
C VAL A 665 -62.03 58.80 3.65
N ASN A 666 -61.01 57.97 3.44
CA ASN A 666 -61.09 56.80 2.58
C ASN A 666 -61.58 55.61 3.41
N VAL A 667 -62.59 54.92 2.91
CA VAL A 667 -63.16 53.72 3.49
C VAL A 667 -62.75 52.53 2.63
N VAL A 668 -61.73 51.79 3.06
CA VAL A 668 -61.32 50.55 2.39
C VAL A 668 -62.25 49.43 2.83
N ILE A 669 -62.65 48.58 1.90
CA ILE A 669 -63.62 47.51 2.06
C ILE A 669 -62.96 46.22 1.54
N LEU A 670 -62.83 45.23 2.42
CA LEU A 670 -62.19 43.95 2.14
C LEU A 670 -63.24 42.83 2.17
N GLY A 671 -63.09 41.84 1.29
CA GLY A 671 -64.01 40.72 1.10
C GLY A 671 -65.00 40.93 -0.06
N ASN A 672 -65.36 39.85 -0.74
CA ASN A 672 -66.23 39.90 -1.92
C ASN A 672 -67.70 40.18 -1.56
N TYR A 673 -68.42 40.90 -2.41
CA TYR A 673 -69.85 41.17 -2.27
C TYR A 673 -70.54 41.57 -3.58
N GLU A 674 -71.83 41.24 -3.71
CA GLU A 674 -72.66 41.62 -4.86
C GLU A 674 -73.51 42.87 -4.57
N GLN A 675 -73.95 43.08 -3.33
CA GLN A 675 -74.73 44.27 -2.96
C GLN A 675 -74.24 44.92 -1.66
N GLY A 676 -73.68 46.13 -1.79
CA GLY A 676 -73.14 46.89 -0.69
C GLY A 676 -73.82 48.26 -0.46
N ARG A 677 -73.87 48.69 0.80
CA ARG A 677 -74.34 50.02 1.21
C ARG A 677 -73.55 50.56 2.39
N LEU A 678 -73.01 51.76 2.24
CA LEU A 678 -72.38 52.53 3.30
C LEU A 678 -73.35 53.59 3.85
N ARG A 679 -73.32 53.78 5.16
CA ARG A 679 -74.09 54.79 5.91
C ARG A 679 -73.19 55.44 6.96
N ALA A 680 -73.37 56.75 7.17
CA ALA A 680 -72.77 57.45 8.31
C ALA A 680 -73.86 58.12 9.13
N PHE A 681 -73.76 57.99 10.45
CA PHE A 681 -74.66 58.59 11.43
C PHE A 681 -73.89 59.53 12.35
N ASP A 682 -74.51 60.62 12.80
CA ASP A 682 -73.94 61.49 13.82
C ASP A 682 -74.05 60.89 15.24
N ALA A 683 -73.49 61.59 16.23
CA ALA A 683 -73.52 61.19 17.63
C ALA A 683 -74.93 61.11 18.26
N LEU A 684 -75.99 61.56 17.57
CA LEU A 684 -77.39 61.45 17.96
C LEU A 684 -78.13 60.33 17.19
N GLY A 685 -77.41 59.56 16.36
CA GLY A 685 -77.97 58.50 15.52
C GLY A 685 -78.71 59.00 14.27
N ARG A 686 -78.57 60.27 13.89
CA ARG A 686 -79.19 60.82 12.68
C ARG A 686 -78.32 60.50 11.47
N LEU A 687 -78.93 59.99 10.41
CA LEU A 687 -78.25 59.59 9.18
C LEU A 687 -77.78 60.83 8.39
N VAL A 688 -76.46 61.02 8.25
CA VAL A 688 -75.85 62.17 7.56
C VAL A 688 -75.33 61.86 6.15
N LYS A 689 -74.96 60.60 5.87
CA LYS A 689 -74.52 60.17 4.54
C LYS A 689 -75.00 58.76 4.21
N VAL A 690 -75.31 58.52 2.94
CA VAL A 690 -75.50 57.18 2.36
C VAL A 690 -74.72 57.13 1.05
N VAL A 691 -74.06 55.99 0.80
CA VAL A 691 -73.44 55.64 -0.49
C VAL A 691 -73.89 54.22 -0.85
N ARG A 692 -74.31 53.99 -2.09
CA ARG A 692 -74.46 52.63 -2.63
C ARG A 692 -73.11 52.18 -3.16
N LEU A 693 -72.77 50.93 -2.93
CA LEU A 693 -71.53 50.33 -3.40
C LEU A 693 -71.85 49.47 -4.62
N GLU A 694 -71.01 49.53 -5.64
CA GLU A 694 -71.05 48.62 -6.78
C GLU A 694 -70.29 47.33 -6.41
N ASP A 695 -70.56 46.25 -7.12
CA ASP A 695 -70.05 44.89 -6.90
C ASP A 695 -68.54 44.91 -6.61
N ASN A 696 -68.13 44.41 -5.44
CA ASN A 696 -66.73 44.36 -4.99
C ASN A 696 -65.98 45.73 -4.96
N THR A 697 -66.65 46.87 -4.77
CA THR A 697 -65.96 48.18 -4.61
C THR A 697 -64.99 48.14 -3.41
N ALA A 698 -63.69 48.19 -3.68
CA ALA A 698 -62.64 48.01 -2.66
C ALA A 698 -62.30 49.28 -1.84
N GLU A 699 -62.59 50.48 -2.35
CA GLU A 699 -62.34 51.74 -1.63
C GLU A 699 -63.41 52.79 -1.96
N VAL A 700 -63.90 53.52 -0.95
CA VAL A 700 -64.83 54.64 -1.11
C VAL A 700 -64.34 55.86 -0.36
N ARG A 701 -64.06 56.94 -1.10
CA ARG A 701 -63.70 58.24 -0.53
C ARG A 701 -64.93 59.06 -0.17
N ILE A 702 -64.98 59.58 1.05
CA ILE A 702 -66.06 60.41 1.58
C ILE A 702 -65.48 61.77 1.96
N GLU A 703 -66.01 62.84 1.39
CA GLU A 703 -65.71 64.21 1.85
C GLU A 703 -66.41 64.49 3.18
N THR A 704 -65.61 64.86 4.19
CA THR A 704 -66.04 65.20 5.56
C THR A 704 -65.96 66.71 5.84
N ALA A 705 -65.33 67.50 4.97
CA ALA A 705 -65.09 68.95 5.11
C ALA A 705 -66.35 69.85 5.22
N THR A 706 -67.55 69.28 5.27
CA THR A 706 -68.84 69.96 5.46
C THR A 706 -69.67 69.36 6.60
N TRP A 707 -69.07 68.47 7.40
CA TRP A 707 -69.67 67.85 8.56
C TRP A 707 -69.17 68.59 9.81
N ASP A 708 -69.98 68.65 10.87
CA ASP A 708 -69.57 69.28 12.12
C ASP A 708 -68.42 68.50 12.80
N GLU A 709 -67.50 69.18 13.49
CA GLU A 709 -66.44 68.51 14.27
C GLU A 709 -67.04 67.54 15.30
N GLY A 710 -66.58 66.28 15.33
CA GLY A 710 -67.15 65.30 16.26
C GLY A 710 -66.93 63.83 15.92
N VAL A 711 -67.75 62.99 16.55
CA VAL A 711 -67.74 61.53 16.39
C VAL A 711 -68.92 61.09 15.54
N TYR A 712 -68.61 60.32 14.50
CA TYR A 712 -69.57 59.70 13.60
C TYR A 712 -69.48 58.18 13.67
N LEU A 713 -70.62 57.52 13.50
CA LEU A 713 -70.72 56.06 13.41
C LEU A 713 -70.86 55.68 11.94
N LEU A 714 -69.84 55.05 11.37
CA LEU A 714 -69.84 54.64 9.97
C LEU A 714 -70.11 53.13 9.88
N GLN A 715 -71.19 52.80 9.19
CA GLN A 715 -71.74 51.46 9.04
C GLN A 715 -71.69 51.03 7.58
N VAL A 716 -71.20 49.83 7.30
CA VAL A 716 -71.20 49.24 5.95
C VAL A 716 -71.88 47.89 5.98
N GLU A 717 -72.80 47.70 5.05
CA GLU A 717 -73.73 46.56 4.94
C GLU A 717 -73.46 45.88 3.61
N LEU A 718 -72.91 44.66 3.62
CA LEU A 718 -72.49 43.89 2.44
C LEU A 718 -73.18 42.52 2.41
N ASP A 719 -74.13 42.32 1.50
CA ASP A 719 -74.98 41.11 1.40
C ASP A 719 -75.64 40.73 2.75
N GLY A 720 -76.02 41.74 3.53
CA GLY A 720 -76.64 41.57 4.86
C GLY A 720 -75.66 41.53 6.04
N THR A 721 -74.35 41.35 5.82
CA THR A 721 -73.34 41.48 6.89
C THR A 721 -73.11 42.96 7.21
N VAL A 722 -73.43 43.38 8.43
CA VAL A 722 -73.31 44.76 8.89
C VAL A 722 -72.06 44.95 9.76
N MET A 723 -71.10 45.70 9.24
CA MET A 723 -69.89 46.14 9.93
C MET A 723 -70.03 47.58 10.38
N THR A 724 -69.31 47.99 11.42
CA THR A 724 -69.35 49.38 11.92
C THR A 724 -68.01 49.79 12.52
N LYS A 725 -67.51 50.98 12.17
CA LYS A 725 -66.32 51.61 12.77
C LYS A 725 -66.64 53.03 13.22
N LYS A 726 -65.87 53.52 14.20
CA LYS A 726 -65.94 54.91 14.67
C LYS A 726 -65.10 55.81 13.77
N LEU A 727 -65.70 56.86 13.23
CA LEU A 727 -65.02 57.96 12.55
C LEU A 727 -64.92 59.17 13.50
N VAL A 728 -63.79 59.87 13.48
CA VAL A 728 -63.64 61.19 14.11
C VAL A 728 -63.40 62.21 13.00
N VAL A 729 -64.19 63.28 12.97
CA VAL A 729 -64.00 64.43 12.07
C VAL A 729 -63.47 65.61 12.90
N ARG A 730 -62.58 66.39 12.28
CA ARG A 730 -61.89 67.58 12.79
C ARG A 730 -61.87 68.67 11.73
#